data_AF-A0A0F8UDK8-F1
#
_entry.id   AF-A0A0F8UDK8-F1
#
_cell.length_a   1.000
_cell.length_b   1.000
_cell.length_c   1.000
_cell.angle_alpha   90.00
_cell.angle_beta   90.00
_cell.angle_gamma   90.00
#
_symmetry.space_group_name_H-M   'P 1'
#
loop_
_entity.id
_entity.type
_entity.pdbx_description
1 polymer ?
#
loop_
_entity_poly.entity_id
_entity_poly.type
_entity_poly.pdbx_seq_one_letter_code
_entity_poly.pdbx_strand_id
1 'polypeptide(L)'
;MSDYLQVILWFFIIEILGLIAIPLAGNAGNRLADRGISAAKPLGIILVAYFSWIFSYMWGFNRNTILISFLVLCLLSIGLYRKQKIFPERKVLLVNELVFLTGFFFFLLVRVHLPEIYMHEKFMDFAFLNAVIKTSSFPPADPWFAGGFLDFYYYFGYLSVGALGKLSAVKPTILFNLAVALTFALSFNIFFGIGYNLTHGKIRYGLLTAGSGMLLGNLQGLIEFVSMYVLKEQVSRGYYWSSSRVIPFTINEFPYFSFIHGDLHSHMLAIPFQLLVLVFLLNIYLRKSENSIFENSLAFITFSISLGFLFPSNSWDFPVYFGLALFIIFAFYYGRYIHNRNLFGSVAEFSKSVILVSVFSFLPYLPFYLSFSPQAAGGFDFVVPELRTTLDKFLILFGLFLFLIFSFLVTRLDSRRKIGFFILFAGASTLLSAAWSIPLLAVLFPLLALPLFLFLKDLPERSSTGFVFLLIATAAFIALLCEIIYLDDPISGDFARMNTVFKFYMHLWIFLAIAASYSYYELRSFYGNRSGNRMLLKGAYVKKVWAAVLVLLVISCAFFPVVSTITRIIDMNAEPALDGMEYMKELDRGDYNAIQWMQENIEGSPVVLEASEDDSSYSYTSRVSANTGLPTVIGWARHERFWGRNHKEVGKRITDVRSIYSTGDEKKTLELMDKYNVSYVYIGKLERQMYSIKLDKFENETYFEPVYRDTVTIYKLKKSP
;
A
#
# COMPACT_ATOMS: atom_id res chain seq x y z
N MET A 1 3.45 -27.78 -13.28
CA MET A 1 3.09 -27.84 -11.85
C MET A 1 1.61 -27.49 -11.75
N SER A 2 0.76 -28.33 -11.16
CA SER A 2 -0.66 -27.98 -10.96
C SER A 2 -0.77 -26.70 -10.13
N ASP A 3 -1.76 -25.86 -10.40
CA ASP A 3 -1.92 -24.55 -9.73
C ASP A 3 -1.94 -24.69 -8.21
N TYR A 4 -2.61 -25.71 -7.68
CA TYR A 4 -2.61 -26.03 -6.25
C TYR A 4 -1.21 -26.27 -5.66
N LEU A 5 -0.32 -26.93 -6.42
CA LEU A 5 1.04 -27.18 -5.97
C LEU A 5 1.87 -25.90 -5.99
N GLN A 6 1.61 -24.99 -6.95
CA GLN A 6 2.21 -23.65 -6.96
C GLN A 6 1.83 -22.86 -5.71
N VAL A 7 0.54 -22.83 -5.37
CA VAL A 7 0.02 -22.16 -4.18
C VAL A 7 0.64 -22.75 -2.91
N ILE A 8 0.66 -24.07 -2.78
CA ILE A 8 1.19 -24.76 -1.60
C ILE A 8 2.68 -24.45 -1.40
N LEU A 9 3.50 -24.59 -2.45
CA LEU A 9 4.95 -24.34 -2.35
C LEU A 9 5.25 -22.88 -2.03
N TRP A 10 4.56 -21.96 -2.70
CA TRP A 10 4.69 -20.53 -2.45
C TRP A 10 4.29 -20.19 -1.01
N PHE A 11 3.18 -20.74 -0.53
CA PHE A 11 2.72 -20.55 0.84
C PHE A 11 3.74 -21.08 1.87
N PHE A 12 4.29 -22.27 1.65
CA PHE A 12 5.35 -22.82 2.52
C PHE A 12 6.61 -21.95 2.55
N ILE A 13 6.99 -21.34 1.43
CA ILE A 13 8.13 -20.40 1.39
C ILE A 13 7.85 -19.18 2.28
N ILE A 14 6.63 -18.63 2.26
CA ILE A 14 6.23 -17.54 3.15
C ILE A 14 6.31 -17.96 4.63
N GLU A 15 5.86 -19.17 4.97
CA GLU A 15 5.94 -19.68 6.33
C GLU A 15 7.38 -19.84 6.81
N ILE A 16 8.24 -20.45 6.00
CA ILE A 16 9.67 -20.62 6.30
C ILE A 16 10.33 -19.25 6.47
N LEU A 17 10.02 -18.29 5.58
CA LEU A 17 10.53 -16.93 5.67
C LEU A 17 10.12 -16.25 6.98
N GLY A 18 8.85 -16.39 7.36
CA GLY A 18 8.32 -15.90 8.62
C GLY A 18 9.09 -16.47 9.82
N LEU A 19 9.27 -17.78 9.88
CA LEU A 19 10.02 -18.47 10.95
C LEU A 19 11.47 -18.00 11.03
N ILE A 20 12.13 -17.88 9.88
CA ILE A 20 13.50 -17.38 9.79
C ILE A 20 13.58 -15.94 10.29
N ALA A 21 12.60 -15.09 10.04
CA ALA A 21 12.63 -13.69 10.46
C ALA A 21 12.30 -13.47 11.95
N ILE A 22 11.77 -14.47 12.68
CA ILE A 22 11.36 -14.34 14.10
C ILE A 22 12.48 -13.77 14.99
N PRO A 23 13.73 -14.28 14.98
CA PRO A 23 14.77 -13.76 15.87
C PRO A 23 15.07 -12.28 15.63
N LEU A 24 15.08 -11.85 14.36
CA LEU A 24 15.35 -10.46 13.98
C LEU A 24 14.21 -9.53 14.40
N ALA A 25 12.97 -9.91 14.07
CA ALA A 25 11.79 -9.15 14.47
C ALA A 25 11.65 -9.10 16.00
N GLY A 26 11.97 -10.21 16.69
CA GLY A 26 11.95 -10.27 18.13
C GLY A 26 13.05 -9.48 18.82
N ASN A 27 14.21 -9.29 18.19
CA ASN A 27 15.24 -8.37 18.68
C ASN A 27 14.80 -6.90 18.55
N ALA A 28 14.12 -6.54 17.46
CA ALA A 28 13.56 -5.20 17.25
C ALA A 28 12.22 -4.96 17.97
N GLY A 29 11.57 -6.02 18.47
CA GLY A 29 10.26 -6.03 19.13
C GLY A 29 10.27 -6.67 20.53
N ASN A 30 11.42 -6.70 21.20
CA ASN A 30 11.65 -7.51 22.39
C ASN A 30 10.80 -7.13 23.62
N ARG A 31 10.26 -5.90 23.68
CA ARG A 31 9.41 -5.40 24.78
C ARG A 31 7.92 -5.56 24.51
N LEU A 32 7.55 -5.97 23.30
CA LEU A 32 6.18 -6.18 22.90
C LEU A 32 5.63 -7.48 23.51
N ALA A 33 4.34 -7.51 23.81
CA ALA A 33 3.67 -8.68 24.38
C ALA A 33 3.71 -9.88 23.44
N ASP A 34 3.74 -9.64 22.13
CA ASP A 34 3.87 -10.67 21.09
C ASP A 34 5.32 -10.99 20.72
N ARG A 35 6.30 -10.32 21.35
CA ARG A 35 7.74 -10.41 21.03
C ARG A 35 8.07 -10.12 19.57
N GLY A 36 7.31 -9.25 18.90
CA GLY A 36 7.56 -8.83 17.52
C GLY A 36 7.20 -9.87 16.46
N ILE A 37 6.52 -10.97 16.82
CA ILE A 37 6.19 -12.02 15.85
C ILE A 37 5.29 -11.55 14.71
N SER A 38 4.36 -10.62 14.98
CA SER A 38 3.45 -10.11 13.94
C SER A 38 4.21 -9.37 12.83
N ALA A 39 5.38 -8.84 13.16
CA ALA A 39 6.29 -8.16 12.27
C ALA A 39 7.26 -9.10 11.52
N ALA A 40 7.33 -10.39 11.87
CA ALA A 40 8.34 -11.31 11.33
C ALA A 40 8.19 -11.56 9.83
N LYS A 41 7.02 -11.96 9.35
CA LYS A 41 6.78 -12.23 7.91
C LYS A 41 7.05 -10.99 7.03
N PRO A 42 6.50 -9.79 7.31
CA PRO A 42 6.80 -8.57 6.55
C PRO A 42 8.29 -8.20 6.58
N LEU A 43 8.95 -8.33 7.75
CA LEU A 43 10.38 -8.06 7.85
C LEU A 43 11.20 -9.02 6.98
N GLY A 44 10.87 -10.31 7.00
CA GLY A 44 11.52 -11.30 6.14
C GLY A 44 11.39 -10.94 4.66
N ILE A 45 10.21 -10.48 4.24
CA ILE A 45 9.95 -10.04 2.86
C ILE A 45 10.80 -8.81 2.51
N ILE A 46 10.83 -7.78 3.37
CA ILE A 46 11.69 -6.60 3.18
C ILE A 46 13.15 -7.00 3.02
N LEU A 47 13.66 -7.84 3.92
CA LEU A 47 15.08 -8.21 3.91
C LEU A 47 15.46 -9.07 2.70
N VAL A 48 14.61 -10.03 2.31
CA VAL A 48 14.85 -10.82 1.10
C VAL A 48 14.77 -9.95 -0.15
N ALA A 49 13.78 -9.06 -0.26
CA ALA A 49 13.65 -8.13 -1.37
C ALA A 49 14.86 -7.19 -1.46
N TYR A 50 15.25 -6.58 -0.34
CA TYR A 50 16.40 -5.69 -0.24
C TYR A 50 17.71 -6.39 -0.61
N PHE A 51 17.99 -7.56 -0.03
CA PHE A 51 19.21 -8.31 -0.34
C PHE A 51 19.21 -8.80 -1.79
N SER A 52 18.06 -9.20 -2.34
CA SER A 52 17.99 -9.64 -3.74
C SER A 52 18.28 -8.50 -4.69
N TRP A 53 17.78 -7.31 -4.37
CA TRP A 53 18.03 -6.10 -5.14
C TRP A 53 19.50 -5.66 -5.06
N ILE A 54 20.09 -5.55 -3.87
CA ILE A 54 21.48 -5.10 -3.76
C ILE A 54 22.48 -6.11 -4.37
N PHE A 55 22.25 -7.41 -4.19
CA PHE A 55 23.10 -8.45 -4.78
C PHE A 55 22.91 -8.57 -6.30
N SER A 56 21.77 -8.11 -6.85
CA SER A 56 21.54 -8.12 -8.30
C SER A 56 22.53 -7.23 -9.06
N TYR A 57 23.08 -6.18 -8.44
CA TYR A 57 24.12 -5.35 -9.07
C TYR A 57 25.41 -6.12 -9.34
N MET A 58 25.66 -7.22 -8.61
CA MET A 58 26.85 -8.07 -8.79
C MET A 58 26.56 -9.33 -9.62
N TRP A 59 25.41 -9.98 -9.40
CA TRP A 59 25.12 -11.31 -9.94
C TRP A 59 23.86 -11.37 -10.81
N GLY A 60 23.23 -10.23 -11.06
CA GLY A 60 21.94 -10.14 -11.74
C GLY A 60 20.77 -10.59 -10.85
N PHE A 61 19.56 -10.17 -11.22
CA PHE A 61 18.33 -10.57 -10.53
C PHE A 61 17.83 -11.92 -11.04
N ASN A 62 18.27 -13.00 -10.41
CA ASN A 62 17.89 -14.37 -10.75
C ASN A 62 17.59 -15.21 -9.49
N ARG A 63 17.14 -16.45 -9.70
CA ARG A 63 16.75 -17.36 -8.62
C ARG A 63 17.88 -17.65 -7.63
N ASN A 64 19.12 -17.74 -8.11
CA ASN A 64 20.29 -18.00 -7.26
C ASN A 64 20.59 -16.81 -6.35
N THR A 65 20.54 -15.58 -6.89
CA THR A 65 20.71 -14.35 -6.12
C THR A 65 19.67 -14.26 -4.99
N ILE A 66 18.40 -14.56 -5.29
CA ILE A 66 17.32 -14.56 -4.28
C ILE A 66 17.53 -15.65 -3.23
N LEU A 67 17.99 -16.84 -3.63
CA LEU A 67 18.31 -17.92 -2.70
C LEU A 67 19.47 -17.53 -1.77
N ILE A 68 20.51 -16.86 -2.28
CA ILE A 68 21.60 -16.32 -1.47
C ILE A 68 21.06 -15.31 -0.46
N SER A 69 20.17 -14.41 -0.85
CA SER A 69 19.51 -13.47 0.05
C SER A 69 18.74 -14.18 1.18
N PHE A 70 18.06 -15.27 0.86
CA PHE A 70 17.36 -16.12 1.84
C PHE A 70 18.33 -16.80 2.82
N LEU A 71 19.45 -17.32 2.31
CA LEU A 71 20.49 -17.97 3.11
C LEU A 71 21.20 -16.97 4.03
N VAL A 72 21.51 -15.77 3.56
CA VAL A 72 22.08 -14.69 4.38
C VAL A 72 21.14 -14.36 5.54
N LEU A 73 19.85 -14.18 5.24
CA LEU A 73 18.84 -13.94 6.29
C LEU A 73 18.80 -15.09 7.30
N CYS A 74 18.80 -16.34 6.83
CA CYS A 74 18.83 -17.53 7.68
C CYS A 74 20.04 -17.56 8.61
N LEU A 75 21.25 -17.28 8.10
CA LEU A 75 22.49 -17.24 8.88
C LEU A 75 22.47 -16.14 9.94
N LEU A 76 22.00 -14.93 9.59
CA LEU A 76 21.83 -13.83 10.53
C LEU A 76 20.87 -14.21 11.67
N SER A 77 19.74 -14.81 11.33
CA SER A 77 18.74 -15.26 12.29
C SER A 77 19.23 -16.38 13.20
N ILE A 78 19.94 -17.39 12.67
CA ILE A 78 20.55 -18.46 13.48
C ILE A 78 21.60 -17.88 14.43
N GLY A 79 22.46 -16.98 13.95
CA GLY A 79 23.48 -16.31 14.77
C GLY A 79 22.85 -15.53 15.92
N LEU A 80 21.75 -14.81 15.65
CA LEU A 80 21.02 -14.05 16.65
C LEU A 80 20.29 -14.94 17.65
N TYR A 81 19.60 -15.98 17.16
CA TYR A 81 18.91 -16.94 18.01
C TYR A 81 19.87 -17.64 18.98
N ARG A 82 21.06 -18.05 18.51
CA ARG A 82 22.09 -18.66 19.37
C ARG A 82 22.58 -17.72 20.47
N LYS A 83 22.65 -16.40 20.19
CA LYS A 83 23.12 -15.40 21.15
C LYS A 83 22.05 -15.01 22.18
N GLN A 84 20.82 -14.79 21.74
CA GLN A 84 19.79 -14.16 22.58
C GLN A 84 18.63 -15.09 22.96
N LYS A 85 18.50 -16.25 22.29
CA LYS A 85 17.40 -17.22 22.47
C LYS A 85 16.02 -16.58 22.41
N ILE A 86 15.88 -15.53 21.59
CA ILE A 86 14.60 -14.82 21.42
C ILE A 86 13.67 -15.68 20.58
N PHE A 87 12.57 -16.08 21.20
CA PHE A 87 11.47 -16.75 20.54
C PHE A 87 10.17 -16.47 21.31
N PRO A 88 9.02 -16.25 20.63
CA PRO A 88 7.75 -16.04 21.29
C PRO A 88 7.27 -17.31 22.01
N GLU A 89 6.42 -17.13 23.02
CA GLU A 89 5.73 -18.25 23.66
C GLU A 89 4.86 -19.02 22.65
N ARG A 90 4.74 -20.35 22.82
CA ARG A 90 3.99 -21.22 21.90
C ARG A 90 2.56 -20.72 21.65
N LYS A 91 1.88 -20.22 22.68
CA LYS A 91 0.52 -19.67 22.56
C LYS A 91 0.49 -18.43 21.66
N VAL A 92 1.44 -17.51 21.84
CA VAL A 92 1.55 -16.27 21.06
C VAL A 92 1.85 -16.59 19.60
N LEU A 93 2.76 -17.54 19.35
CA LEU A 93 3.07 -18.06 18.03
C LEU A 93 1.84 -18.61 17.33
N LEU A 94 1.13 -19.56 17.97
CA LEU A 94 -0.04 -20.21 17.38
C LEU A 94 -1.19 -19.24 17.12
N VAL A 95 -1.42 -18.27 18.01
CA VAL A 95 -2.48 -17.27 17.82
C VAL A 95 -2.16 -16.34 16.64
N ASN A 96 -0.92 -15.86 16.53
CA ASN A 96 -0.53 -15.04 15.39
C ASN A 96 -0.63 -15.84 14.09
N GLU A 97 -0.19 -17.08 14.10
CA GLU A 97 -0.27 -17.94 12.92
C GLU A 97 -1.72 -18.19 12.51
N LEU A 98 -2.61 -18.48 13.46
CA LEU A 98 -4.04 -18.64 13.18
C LEU A 98 -4.66 -17.37 12.58
N VAL A 99 -4.29 -16.18 13.08
CA VAL A 99 -4.77 -14.89 12.55
C VAL A 99 -4.27 -14.67 11.13
N PHE A 100 -2.99 -14.97 10.86
CA PHE A 100 -2.42 -14.87 9.51
C PHE A 100 -3.11 -15.84 8.54
N LEU A 101 -3.22 -17.12 8.90
CA LEU A 101 -3.88 -18.14 8.09
C LEU A 101 -5.33 -17.78 7.79
N THR A 102 -6.07 -17.30 8.80
CA THR A 102 -7.47 -16.87 8.64
C THR A 102 -7.56 -15.71 7.65
N GLY A 103 -6.70 -14.70 7.79
CA GLY A 103 -6.66 -13.57 6.85
C GLY A 103 -6.29 -13.98 5.43
N PHE A 104 -5.30 -14.87 5.29
CA PHE A 104 -4.83 -15.36 3.98
C PHE A 104 -5.90 -16.16 3.26
N PHE A 105 -6.46 -17.20 3.90
CA PHE A 105 -7.48 -18.03 3.25
C PHE A 105 -8.79 -17.29 3.04
N PHE A 106 -9.19 -16.39 3.95
CA PHE A 106 -10.35 -15.54 3.75
C PHE A 106 -10.21 -14.71 2.46
N PHE A 107 -9.09 -14.01 2.30
CA PHE A 107 -8.92 -13.13 1.15
C PHE A 107 -8.58 -13.88 -0.13
N LEU A 108 -7.92 -15.04 -0.03
CA LEU A 108 -7.71 -15.94 -1.15
C LEU A 108 -9.04 -16.42 -1.73
N LEU A 109 -10.03 -16.77 -0.89
CA LEU A 109 -11.37 -17.13 -1.34
C LEU A 109 -12.05 -15.98 -2.08
N VAL A 110 -11.91 -14.74 -1.60
CA VAL A 110 -12.41 -13.56 -2.33
C VAL A 110 -11.73 -13.44 -3.70
N ARG A 111 -10.41 -13.64 -3.78
CA ARG A 111 -9.67 -13.58 -5.06
C ARG A 111 -10.01 -14.72 -6.00
N VAL A 112 -10.35 -15.91 -5.50
CA VAL A 112 -10.84 -17.02 -6.34
C VAL A 112 -12.10 -16.62 -7.12
N HIS A 113 -12.98 -15.80 -6.52
CA HIS A 113 -14.20 -15.32 -7.15
C HIS A 113 -14.04 -13.98 -7.91
N LEU A 114 -12.88 -13.35 -7.82
CA LEU A 114 -12.56 -12.10 -8.52
C LEU A 114 -11.16 -12.16 -9.15
N PRO A 115 -10.78 -13.22 -9.88
CA PRO A 115 -9.39 -13.45 -10.24
C PRO A 115 -8.85 -12.51 -11.30
N GLU A 116 -9.72 -11.83 -12.06
CA GLU A 116 -9.39 -11.14 -13.29
C GLU A 116 -8.39 -10.00 -13.11
N ILE A 117 -7.34 -10.03 -13.94
CA ILE A 117 -6.36 -8.95 -14.09
C ILE A 117 -6.77 -8.13 -15.32
N TYR A 118 -7.95 -7.53 -15.23
CA TYR A 118 -8.57 -6.80 -16.33
C TYR A 118 -9.20 -5.50 -15.83
N MET A 119 -9.15 -4.47 -16.70
CA MET A 119 -9.58 -3.08 -16.43
C MET A 119 -8.81 -2.38 -15.30
N HIS A 120 -9.02 -1.06 -15.19
CA HIS A 120 -8.43 -0.21 -14.15
C HIS A 120 -6.90 -0.32 -14.11
N GLU A 121 -6.25 -0.01 -12.99
CA GLU A 121 -4.79 -0.05 -12.90
C GLU A 121 -4.20 -1.45 -12.71
N LYS A 122 -5.03 -2.50 -12.55
CA LYS A 122 -4.57 -3.90 -12.48
C LYS A 122 -3.65 -4.28 -13.64
N PHE A 123 -3.93 -3.73 -14.83
CA PHE A 123 -3.15 -3.99 -16.02
C PHE A 123 -1.76 -3.39 -15.97
N MET A 124 -1.66 -2.16 -15.46
CA MET A 124 -0.40 -1.47 -15.23
C MET A 124 0.42 -2.19 -14.17
N ASP A 125 -0.21 -2.53 -13.04
CA ASP A 125 0.46 -3.24 -11.96
C ASP A 125 0.97 -4.61 -12.42
N PHE A 126 0.22 -5.31 -13.28
CA PHE A 126 0.65 -6.58 -13.84
C PHE A 126 1.80 -6.42 -14.84
N ALA A 127 1.77 -5.37 -15.67
CA ALA A 127 2.89 -4.99 -16.54
C ALA A 127 4.17 -4.78 -15.73
N PHE A 128 4.08 -4.02 -14.64
CA PHE A 128 5.21 -3.71 -13.75
C PHE A 128 5.70 -4.93 -12.98
N LEU A 129 4.80 -5.77 -12.48
CA LEU A 129 5.16 -7.04 -11.85
C LEU A 129 5.92 -7.95 -12.83
N ASN A 130 5.43 -8.10 -14.06
CA ASN A 130 6.09 -8.90 -15.08
C ASN A 130 7.46 -8.31 -15.48
N ALA A 131 7.55 -6.99 -15.65
CA ALA A 131 8.81 -6.31 -15.94
C ALA A 131 9.87 -6.54 -14.84
N VAL A 132 9.46 -6.45 -13.57
CA VAL A 132 10.34 -6.74 -12.41
C VAL A 132 10.74 -8.22 -12.34
N ILE A 133 9.84 -9.15 -12.62
CA ILE A 133 10.16 -10.58 -12.63
C ILE A 133 11.15 -10.91 -13.75
N LYS A 134 10.97 -10.31 -14.93
CA LYS A 134 11.82 -10.55 -16.12
C LYS A 134 13.19 -9.88 -16.05
N THR A 135 13.31 -8.75 -15.37
CA THR A 135 14.57 -8.00 -15.39
C THR A 135 15.76 -8.81 -14.85
N SER A 136 16.93 -8.53 -15.41
CA SER A 136 18.23 -8.99 -14.88
C SER A 136 18.94 -7.92 -14.07
N SER A 137 18.56 -6.64 -14.21
CA SER A 137 19.19 -5.49 -13.57
C SER A 137 18.15 -4.44 -13.17
N PHE A 138 18.47 -3.59 -12.21
CA PHE A 138 17.59 -2.49 -11.77
C PHE A 138 18.16 -1.12 -12.19
N PRO A 139 17.30 -0.16 -12.59
CA PRO A 139 15.84 -0.24 -12.68
C PRO A 139 15.36 -1.19 -13.82
N PRO A 140 14.16 -1.78 -13.71
CA PRO A 140 13.62 -2.65 -14.74
C PRO A 140 13.25 -1.82 -15.99
N ALA A 141 13.22 -2.48 -17.15
CA ALA A 141 12.76 -1.85 -18.38
C ALA A 141 11.29 -1.43 -18.25
N ASP A 142 10.95 -0.30 -18.86
CA ASP A 142 9.57 0.18 -18.94
C ASP A 142 8.78 -0.70 -19.95
N PRO A 143 7.72 -1.43 -19.51
CA PRO A 143 6.95 -2.27 -20.42
C PRO A 143 6.20 -1.45 -21.48
N TRP A 144 5.98 -0.16 -21.26
CA TRP A 144 5.16 0.70 -22.12
C TRP A 144 5.92 1.82 -22.79
N PHE A 145 7.25 1.84 -22.66
CA PHE A 145 8.09 2.81 -23.35
C PHE A 145 9.43 2.18 -23.78
N ALA A 146 9.48 1.66 -25.01
CA ALA A 146 10.69 1.04 -25.55
C ALA A 146 11.91 1.98 -25.47
N GLY A 147 12.99 1.46 -24.84
CA GLY A 147 14.22 2.18 -24.53
C GLY A 147 14.22 2.92 -23.19
N GLY A 148 13.08 2.94 -22.47
CA GLY A 148 12.93 3.52 -21.14
C GLY A 148 13.07 2.50 -20.00
N PHE A 149 13.09 3.03 -18.78
CA PHE A 149 13.13 2.28 -17.53
C PHE A 149 12.02 2.76 -16.59
N LEU A 150 11.65 1.94 -15.59
CA LEU A 150 10.77 2.36 -14.48
C LEU A 150 11.56 3.20 -13.45
N ASP A 151 12.14 4.30 -13.91
CA ASP A 151 12.88 5.27 -13.11
C ASP A 151 11.98 6.38 -12.54
N PHE A 152 10.75 6.50 -13.04
CA PHE A 152 9.76 7.48 -12.60
C PHE A 152 8.77 6.95 -11.55
N TYR A 153 8.75 5.63 -11.30
CA TYR A 153 7.76 4.96 -10.44
C TYR A 153 8.40 4.09 -9.34
N TYR A 154 7.68 3.88 -8.25
CA TYR A 154 8.12 3.06 -7.12
C TYR A 154 7.89 1.57 -7.42
N TYR A 155 8.97 0.80 -7.56
CA TYR A 155 8.92 -0.62 -7.94
C TYR A 155 9.19 -1.61 -6.79
N PHE A 156 9.50 -1.15 -5.56
CA PHE A 156 9.85 -2.09 -4.48
C PHE A 156 8.67 -2.91 -3.97
N GLY A 157 7.43 -2.43 -4.13
CA GLY A 157 6.23 -3.23 -3.91
C GLY A 157 6.23 -4.46 -4.81
N TYR A 158 6.38 -4.26 -6.13
CA TYR A 158 6.47 -5.36 -7.11
C TYR A 158 7.71 -6.23 -6.91
N LEU A 159 8.85 -5.66 -6.50
CA LEU A 159 10.05 -6.42 -6.15
C LEU A 159 9.80 -7.38 -4.99
N SER A 160 9.07 -6.93 -3.95
CA SER A 160 8.75 -7.76 -2.79
C SER A 160 7.92 -8.99 -3.16
N VAL A 161 7.02 -8.84 -4.13
CA VAL A 161 6.20 -9.93 -4.69
C VAL A 161 7.02 -10.78 -5.67
N GLY A 162 7.70 -10.13 -6.61
CA GLY A 162 8.44 -10.75 -7.70
C GLY A 162 9.63 -11.60 -7.24
N ALA A 163 10.34 -11.19 -6.17
CA ALA A 163 11.41 -12.00 -5.60
C ALA A 163 10.89 -13.36 -5.09
N LEU A 164 9.75 -13.36 -4.39
CA LEU A 164 9.14 -14.58 -3.86
C LEU A 164 8.53 -15.44 -4.99
N GLY A 165 7.90 -14.79 -5.99
CA GLY A 165 7.40 -15.46 -7.19
C GLY A 165 8.50 -16.14 -8.00
N LYS A 166 9.62 -15.46 -8.23
CA LYS A 166 10.78 -15.98 -8.98
C LYS A 166 11.48 -17.11 -8.23
N LEU A 167 11.56 -17.05 -6.89
CA LEU A 167 12.12 -18.13 -6.06
C LEU A 167 11.29 -19.42 -6.12
N SER A 168 9.96 -19.27 -6.09
CA SER A 168 8.97 -20.35 -6.04
C SER A 168 8.54 -20.87 -7.43
N ALA A 169 8.93 -20.17 -8.51
CA ALA A 169 8.53 -20.47 -9.89
C ALA A 169 7.00 -20.51 -10.09
N VAL A 170 6.28 -19.63 -9.39
CA VAL A 170 4.83 -19.43 -9.58
C VAL A 170 4.60 -18.59 -10.84
N LYS A 171 3.61 -18.96 -11.65
CA LYS A 171 3.18 -18.16 -12.80
C LYS A 171 2.75 -16.75 -12.35
N PRO A 172 3.18 -15.66 -13.01
CA PRO A 172 2.79 -14.30 -12.64
C PRO A 172 1.28 -14.10 -12.51
N THR A 173 0.48 -14.75 -13.38
CA THR A 173 -0.99 -14.64 -13.38
C THR A 173 -1.65 -15.19 -12.12
N ILE A 174 -1.06 -16.21 -11.49
CA ILE A 174 -1.49 -16.76 -10.18
C ILE A 174 -0.86 -15.95 -9.04
N LEU A 175 0.42 -15.58 -9.20
CA LEU A 175 1.17 -14.82 -8.21
C LEU A 175 0.49 -13.48 -7.88
N PHE A 176 -0.10 -12.81 -8.87
CA PHE A 176 -0.81 -11.56 -8.68
C PHE A 176 -1.92 -11.71 -7.62
N ASN A 177 -2.77 -12.72 -7.76
CA ASN A 177 -3.86 -13.02 -6.82
C ASN A 177 -3.36 -13.48 -5.45
N LEU A 178 -2.29 -14.29 -5.42
CA LEU A 178 -1.63 -14.69 -4.17
C LEU A 178 -1.03 -13.50 -3.42
N ALA A 179 -0.45 -12.54 -4.14
CA ALA A 179 0.12 -11.33 -3.57
C ALA A 179 -0.94 -10.44 -2.94
N VAL A 180 -2.12 -10.31 -3.56
CA VAL A 180 -3.25 -9.58 -2.95
C VAL A 180 -3.65 -10.22 -1.61
N ALA A 181 -3.83 -11.54 -1.60
CA ALA A 181 -4.19 -12.29 -0.40
C ALA A 181 -3.09 -12.23 0.69
N LEU A 182 -1.82 -12.28 0.29
CA LEU A 182 -0.68 -12.14 1.19
C LEU A 182 -0.67 -10.79 1.89
N THR A 183 -0.74 -9.71 1.11
CA THR A 183 -0.67 -8.34 1.61
C THR A 183 -1.83 -8.09 2.58
N PHE A 184 -3.01 -8.65 2.31
CA PHE A 184 -4.15 -8.58 3.24
C PHE A 184 -3.82 -9.30 4.55
N ALA A 185 -3.34 -10.55 4.47
CA ALA A 185 -3.03 -11.38 5.63
C ALA A 185 -1.92 -10.79 6.51
N LEU A 186 -0.87 -10.23 5.89
CA LEU A 186 0.22 -9.55 6.59
C LEU A 186 -0.32 -8.32 7.33
N SER A 187 -1.08 -7.45 6.66
CA SER A 187 -1.66 -6.27 7.32
C SER A 187 -2.62 -6.64 8.43
N PHE A 188 -3.50 -7.62 8.20
CA PHE A 188 -4.44 -8.14 9.19
C PHE A 188 -3.73 -8.66 10.44
N ASN A 189 -2.66 -9.43 10.26
CA ASN A 189 -1.84 -9.95 11.35
C ASN A 189 -1.09 -8.85 12.13
N ILE A 190 -0.51 -7.85 11.45
CA ILE A 190 0.18 -6.77 12.14
C ILE A 190 -0.79 -5.86 12.90
N PHE A 191 -1.95 -5.52 12.33
CA PHE A 191 -2.99 -4.81 13.07
C PHE A 191 -3.41 -5.59 14.33
N PHE A 192 -3.55 -6.92 14.23
CA PHE A 192 -3.76 -7.77 15.38
C PHE A 192 -2.62 -7.63 16.41
N GLY A 193 -1.37 -7.72 15.98
CA GLY A 193 -0.18 -7.55 16.82
C GLY A 193 -0.16 -6.20 17.55
N ILE A 194 -0.40 -5.09 16.84
CA ILE A 194 -0.45 -3.74 17.44
C ILE A 194 -1.54 -3.66 18.52
N GLY A 195 -2.75 -4.13 18.24
CA GLY A 195 -3.84 -4.15 19.22
C GLY A 195 -3.53 -5.05 20.43
N TYR A 196 -2.94 -6.22 20.18
CA TYR A 196 -2.49 -7.15 21.21
C TYR A 196 -1.42 -6.53 22.11
N ASN A 197 -0.44 -5.84 21.53
CA ASN A 197 0.66 -5.18 22.23
C ASN A 197 0.19 -3.97 23.05
N LEU A 198 -0.61 -3.07 22.47
CA LEU A 198 -1.15 -1.91 23.18
C LEU A 198 -2.00 -2.32 24.39
N THR A 199 -2.71 -3.44 24.29
CA THR A 199 -3.62 -3.93 25.34
C THR A 199 -3.02 -5.01 26.24
N HIS A 200 -1.69 -5.14 26.25
CA HIS A 200 -0.93 -6.02 27.14
C HIS A 200 -1.31 -7.50 27.00
N GLY A 201 -1.43 -7.99 25.77
CA GLY A 201 -1.62 -9.40 25.45
C GLY A 201 -3.08 -9.86 25.33
N LYS A 202 -4.03 -8.94 25.12
CA LYS A 202 -5.46 -9.27 25.04
C LYS A 202 -5.90 -9.54 23.60
N ILE A 203 -6.02 -10.82 23.25
CA ILE A 203 -6.43 -11.33 21.92
C ILE A 203 -7.64 -10.59 21.34
N ARG A 204 -8.70 -10.39 22.14
CA ARG A 204 -9.94 -9.74 21.69
C ARG A 204 -9.73 -8.33 21.12
N TYR A 205 -8.75 -7.59 21.63
CA TYR A 205 -8.47 -6.23 21.16
C TYR A 205 -7.48 -6.22 20.00
N GLY A 206 -6.62 -7.24 19.89
CA GLY A 206 -5.92 -7.52 18.64
C GLY A 206 -6.91 -7.75 17.49
N LEU A 207 -7.89 -8.65 17.68
CA LEU A 207 -8.92 -8.92 16.67
C LEU A 207 -9.77 -7.70 16.34
N LEU A 208 -10.10 -6.89 17.35
CA LEU A 208 -10.82 -5.62 17.13
C LEU A 208 -10.00 -4.65 16.27
N THR A 209 -8.70 -4.52 16.52
CA THR A 209 -7.80 -3.66 15.73
C THR A 209 -7.67 -4.18 14.29
N ALA A 210 -7.50 -5.48 14.10
CA ALA A 210 -7.45 -6.11 12.78
C ALA A 210 -8.75 -5.90 11.98
N GLY A 211 -9.91 -6.12 12.62
CA GLY A 211 -11.21 -5.89 12.00
C GLY A 211 -11.44 -4.41 11.67
N SER A 212 -11.10 -3.50 12.58
CA SER A 212 -11.28 -2.06 12.36
C SER A 212 -10.37 -1.52 11.25
N GLY A 213 -9.13 -2.00 11.17
CA GLY A 213 -8.18 -1.59 10.15
C GLY A 213 -8.51 -2.15 8.76
N MET A 214 -8.93 -3.43 8.69
CA MET A 214 -8.97 -4.17 7.42
C MET A 214 -10.36 -4.57 6.94
N LEU A 215 -11.35 -4.71 7.83
CA LEU A 215 -12.67 -5.32 7.51
C LEU A 215 -13.84 -4.35 7.62
N LEU A 216 -13.62 -3.10 8.04
CA LEU A 216 -14.67 -2.08 8.07
C LEU A 216 -14.58 -1.18 6.83
N GLY A 217 -15.73 -0.72 6.36
CA GLY A 217 -15.86 0.41 5.47
C GLY A 217 -16.33 1.66 6.20
N ASN A 218 -16.75 2.67 5.45
CA ASN A 218 -17.24 3.94 5.99
C ASN A 218 -18.78 4.02 5.96
N LEU A 219 -19.34 5.13 6.46
CA LEU A 219 -20.80 5.28 6.57
C LEU A 219 -21.50 5.39 5.20
N GLN A 220 -20.76 5.70 4.13
CA GLN A 220 -21.31 5.82 2.78
C GLN A 220 -21.93 4.51 2.32
N GLY A 221 -21.37 3.36 2.72
CA GLY A 221 -21.90 2.05 2.35
C GLY A 221 -23.38 1.89 2.73
N LEU A 222 -23.75 2.25 3.97
CA LEU A 222 -25.15 2.19 4.38
C LEU A 222 -26.01 3.26 3.68
N ILE A 223 -25.49 4.49 3.53
CA ILE A 223 -26.21 5.58 2.85
C ILE A 223 -26.63 5.13 1.44
N GLU A 224 -25.67 4.58 0.69
CA GLU A 224 -25.89 4.11 -0.67
C GLU A 224 -26.74 2.85 -0.73
N PHE A 225 -26.64 1.98 0.29
CA PHE A 225 -27.51 0.82 0.39
C PHE A 225 -28.97 1.26 0.50
N VAL A 226 -29.25 2.23 1.37
CA VAL A 226 -30.59 2.78 1.57
C VAL A 226 -31.07 3.49 0.30
N SER A 227 -30.26 4.38 -0.29
CA SER A 227 -30.62 5.08 -1.52
C SER A 227 -30.94 4.12 -2.67
N MET A 228 -30.07 3.15 -2.96
CA MET A 228 -30.25 2.27 -4.11
C MET A 228 -31.30 1.17 -3.89
N TYR A 229 -31.28 0.49 -2.74
CA TYR A 229 -32.08 -0.72 -2.53
C TYR A 229 -33.39 -0.48 -1.78
N VAL A 230 -33.47 0.57 -0.95
CA VAL A 230 -34.69 0.91 -0.19
C VAL A 230 -35.48 2.02 -0.87
N LEU A 231 -34.83 3.13 -1.20
CA LEU A 231 -35.46 4.31 -1.81
C LEU A 231 -35.54 4.23 -3.34
N LYS A 232 -34.79 3.31 -3.97
CA LYS A 232 -34.73 3.10 -5.42
C LYS A 232 -34.27 4.35 -6.20
N GLU A 233 -33.37 5.12 -5.60
CA GLU A 233 -32.75 6.28 -6.22
C GLU A 233 -31.65 5.85 -7.20
N GLN A 234 -31.49 6.62 -8.29
CA GLN A 234 -30.35 6.44 -9.19
C GLN A 234 -29.11 7.10 -8.59
N VAL A 235 -28.08 6.29 -8.36
CA VAL A 235 -26.78 6.74 -7.85
C VAL A 235 -25.78 6.75 -8.99
N SER A 236 -25.23 7.93 -9.30
CA SER A 236 -24.42 8.15 -10.51
C SER A 236 -23.17 7.28 -10.62
N ARG A 237 -22.58 6.84 -9.49
CA ARG A 237 -21.34 6.03 -9.44
C ARG A 237 -21.58 4.57 -9.04
N GLY A 238 -22.84 4.18 -8.84
CA GLY A 238 -23.20 2.88 -8.28
C GLY A 238 -22.73 2.68 -6.83
N TYR A 239 -23.04 1.50 -6.28
CA TYR A 239 -22.79 1.17 -4.88
C TYR A 239 -21.29 1.08 -4.54
N TYR A 240 -20.49 0.54 -5.48
CA TYR A 240 -19.10 0.23 -5.22
C TYR A 240 -18.22 1.48 -5.11
N TRP A 241 -18.29 2.39 -6.08
CA TRP A 241 -17.37 3.53 -6.19
C TRP A 241 -17.70 4.71 -5.28
N SER A 242 -18.96 4.88 -4.91
CA SER A 242 -19.42 5.99 -4.05
C SER A 242 -18.66 6.04 -2.72
N SER A 243 -18.40 4.88 -2.11
CA SER A 243 -17.75 4.79 -0.80
C SER A 243 -16.28 5.18 -0.81
N SER A 244 -15.59 5.15 -1.96
CA SER A 244 -14.20 5.63 -2.09
C SER A 244 -14.08 6.99 -2.77
N ARG A 245 -15.21 7.68 -2.97
CA ARG A 245 -15.26 9.01 -3.59
C ARG A 245 -16.22 9.96 -2.84
N VAL A 246 -16.21 9.89 -1.51
CA VAL A 246 -17.10 10.68 -0.65
C VAL A 246 -16.78 12.18 -0.72
N ILE A 247 -15.50 12.53 -0.82
CA ILE A 247 -15.05 13.92 -0.97
C ILE A 247 -15.01 14.21 -2.48
N PRO A 248 -15.75 15.23 -2.96
CA PRO A 248 -15.79 15.56 -4.38
C PRO A 248 -14.40 15.73 -5.00
N PHE A 249 -14.25 15.28 -6.25
CA PHE A 249 -13.01 15.39 -7.04
C PHE A 249 -11.74 14.79 -6.40
N THR A 250 -11.91 13.92 -5.41
CA THR A 250 -10.79 13.20 -4.77
C THR A 250 -11.03 11.70 -4.73
N ILE A 251 -9.96 10.96 -4.42
CA ILE A 251 -9.97 9.52 -4.13
C ILE A 251 -9.75 9.38 -2.62
N ASN A 252 -10.64 8.69 -1.91
CA ASN A 252 -10.53 8.48 -0.47
C ASN A 252 -10.80 7.02 -0.11
N GLU A 253 -9.95 6.15 -0.66
CA GLU A 253 -9.97 4.72 -0.39
C GLU A 253 -9.62 4.40 1.07
N PHE A 254 -10.09 3.24 1.51
CA PHE A 254 -9.77 2.61 2.79
C PHE A 254 -9.35 1.17 2.51
N PRO A 255 -8.61 0.49 3.41
CA PRO A 255 -7.94 -0.77 3.10
C PRO A 255 -8.86 -1.80 2.42
N TYR A 256 -10.03 -2.09 3.00
CA TYR A 256 -10.94 -3.08 2.40
C TYR A 256 -11.34 -2.74 0.95
N PHE A 257 -11.55 -1.46 0.63
CA PHE A 257 -11.84 -1.02 -0.75
C PHE A 257 -10.68 -1.39 -1.69
N SER A 258 -9.43 -1.03 -1.34
CA SER A 258 -8.28 -1.28 -2.21
C SER A 258 -8.01 -2.79 -2.36
N PHE A 259 -8.17 -3.57 -1.29
CA PHE A 259 -8.01 -5.03 -1.36
C PHE A 259 -9.06 -5.70 -2.25
N ILE A 260 -10.32 -5.28 -2.18
CA ILE A 260 -11.35 -5.83 -3.06
C ILE A 260 -11.28 -5.24 -4.48
N HIS A 261 -10.72 -4.04 -4.63
CA HIS A 261 -10.36 -3.51 -5.94
C HIS A 261 -9.41 -4.48 -6.63
N GLY A 262 -8.42 -4.96 -5.86
CA GLY A 262 -7.52 -6.04 -6.25
C GLY A 262 -6.48 -5.60 -7.26
N ASP A 263 -6.14 -4.31 -7.27
CA ASP A 263 -4.92 -3.83 -7.90
C ASP A 263 -3.72 -4.11 -6.96
N LEU A 264 -2.53 -4.28 -7.52
CA LEU A 264 -1.30 -4.44 -6.74
C LEU A 264 -0.59 -3.09 -6.61
N HIS A 265 -1.39 -2.03 -6.50
CA HIS A 265 -0.87 -0.69 -6.55
C HIS A 265 -0.04 -0.38 -5.31
N SER A 266 0.85 0.61 -5.44
CA SER A 266 1.88 0.91 -4.43
C SER A 266 1.35 1.17 -3.03
N HIS A 267 0.23 1.90 -2.89
CA HIS A 267 -0.34 2.25 -1.58
C HIS A 267 -0.90 1.02 -0.87
N MET A 268 -1.46 0.08 -1.63
CA MET A 268 -2.01 -1.17 -1.12
C MET A 268 -0.90 -2.14 -0.71
N LEU A 269 0.13 -2.32 -1.55
CA LEU A 269 1.29 -3.16 -1.25
C LEU A 269 2.12 -2.64 -0.06
N ALA A 270 2.11 -1.33 0.19
CA ALA A 270 2.92 -0.73 1.25
C ALA A 270 2.29 -0.85 2.65
N ILE A 271 0.99 -1.11 2.79
CA ILE A 271 0.28 -1.21 4.08
C ILE A 271 1.01 -2.12 5.11
N PRO A 272 1.43 -3.36 4.80
CA PRO A 272 2.11 -4.19 5.78
C PRO A 272 3.48 -3.65 6.21
N PHE A 273 4.18 -2.94 5.31
CA PHE A 273 5.49 -2.35 5.62
C PHE A 273 5.36 -1.09 6.49
N GLN A 274 4.32 -0.29 6.24
CA GLN A 274 3.92 0.81 7.11
C GLN A 274 3.63 0.32 8.54
N LEU A 275 2.81 -0.72 8.66
CA LEU A 275 2.44 -1.32 9.93
C LEU A 275 3.65 -1.95 10.65
N LEU A 276 4.58 -2.57 9.92
CA LEU A 276 5.85 -3.07 10.47
C LEU A 276 6.64 -1.94 11.15
N VAL A 277 6.79 -0.80 10.47
CA VAL A 277 7.48 0.37 11.03
C VAL A 277 6.76 0.87 12.28
N LEU A 278 5.42 0.90 12.31
CA LEU A 278 4.65 1.24 13.52
C LEU A 278 4.91 0.29 14.68
N VAL A 279 5.05 -1.02 14.44
CA VAL A 279 5.38 -2.00 15.49
C VAL A 279 6.75 -1.70 16.10
N PHE A 280 7.75 -1.42 15.28
CA PHE A 280 9.08 -1.04 15.80
C PHE A 280 9.06 0.30 16.53
N LEU A 281 8.33 1.29 16.01
CA LEU A 281 8.13 2.58 16.66
C LEU A 281 7.44 2.42 18.03
N LEU A 282 6.44 1.55 18.14
CA LEU A 282 5.81 1.21 19.43
C LEU A 282 6.82 0.59 20.40
N ASN A 283 7.65 -0.35 19.94
CA ASN A 283 8.69 -0.98 20.78
C ASN A 283 9.71 0.06 21.28
N ILE A 284 10.18 0.95 20.40
CA ILE A 284 11.12 2.03 20.74
C ILE A 284 10.48 2.99 21.75
N TYR A 285 9.23 3.39 21.52
CA TYR A 285 8.51 4.31 22.40
C TYR A 285 8.38 3.76 23.84
N LEU A 286 8.07 2.47 23.97
CA LEU A 286 7.92 1.77 25.26
C LEU A 286 9.26 1.48 25.96
N ARG A 287 10.41 1.80 25.36
CA ARG A 287 11.74 1.56 25.94
C ARG A 287 12.09 2.55 27.06
N LYS A 288 11.96 2.16 28.32
CA LYS A 288 12.20 3.02 29.50
C LYS A 288 13.56 2.79 30.16
N SER A 289 14.15 3.86 30.71
CA SER A 289 15.32 3.82 31.61
C SER A 289 16.60 3.18 31.04
N GLU A 290 16.83 3.34 29.75
CA GLU A 290 17.97 2.75 29.03
C GLU A 290 18.92 3.84 28.51
N ASN A 291 20.21 3.51 28.35
CA ASN A 291 21.20 4.45 27.83
C ASN A 291 21.12 4.67 26.32
N SER A 292 20.55 3.70 25.59
CA SER A 292 20.40 3.70 24.14
C SER A 292 18.91 3.60 23.77
N ILE A 293 18.55 4.24 22.66
CA ILE A 293 17.20 4.20 22.08
C ILE A 293 16.90 2.86 21.38
N PHE A 294 17.93 2.19 20.86
CA PHE A 294 17.82 0.85 20.26
C PHE A 294 18.41 -0.22 21.18
N GLU A 295 17.92 -1.46 21.07
CA GLU A 295 18.43 -2.60 21.84
C GLU A 295 19.90 -2.89 21.55
N ASN A 296 20.28 -2.81 20.28
CA ASN A 296 21.62 -3.01 19.77
C ASN A 296 21.69 -2.47 18.34
N SER A 297 22.89 -2.49 17.74
CA SER A 297 23.11 -2.04 16.37
C SER A 297 22.28 -2.80 15.35
N LEU A 298 21.97 -4.08 15.60
CA LEU A 298 21.15 -4.89 14.68
C LEU A 298 19.68 -4.44 14.70
N ALA A 299 19.12 -4.14 15.88
CA ALA A 299 17.77 -3.57 15.99
C ALA A 299 17.69 -2.19 15.31
N PHE A 300 18.73 -1.37 15.47
CA PHE A 300 18.87 -0.09 14.76
C PHE A 300 18.88 -0.26 13.24
N ILE A 301 19.74 -1.14 12.71
CA ILE A 301 19.83 -1.41 11.27
C ILE A 301 18.52 -1.98 10.72
N THR A 302 17.90 -2.91 11.46
CA THR A 302 16.60 -3.51 11.07
C THR A 302 15.51 -2.44 10.96
N PHE A 303 15.42 -1.54 11.94
CA PHE A 303 14.50 -0.42 11.91
C PHE A 303 14.79 0.53 10.75
N SER A 304 16.04 0.97 10.58
CA SER A 304 16.42 1.95 9.56
C SER A 304 16.24 1.41 8.13
N ILE A 305 16.58 0.14 7.86
CA ILE A 305 16.31 -0.51 6.58
C ILE A 305 14.80 -0.57 6.32
N SER A 306 14.00 -0.96 7.32
CA SER A 306 12.53 -1.04 7.18
C SER A 306 11.89 0.33 6.93
N LEU A 307 12.38 1.37 7.60
CA LEU A 307 11.93 2.75 7.40
C LEU A 307 12.28 3.24 5.99
N GLY A 308 13.52 3.02 5.54
CA GLY A 308 13.97 3.39 4.20
C GLY A 308 13.23 2.66 3.07
N PHE A 309 12.82 1.41 3.31
CA PHE A 309 12.07 0.57 2.35
C PHE A 309 10.74 1.20 1.93
N LEU A 310 10.15 2.07 2.77
CA LEU A 310 8.90 2.75 2.47
C LEU A 310 9.05 3.66 1.24
N PHE A 311 10.16 4.37 1.06
CA PHE A 311 10.30 5.34 -0.03
C PHE A 311 10.21 4.70 -1.44
N PRO A 312 11.02 3.67 -1.77
CA PRO A 312 10.95 3.06 -3.09
C PRO A 312 9.73 2.13 -3.26
N SER A 313 8.97 1.85 -2.19
CA SER A 313 7.72 1.09 -2.22
C SER A 313 6.50 1.98 -2.47
N ASN A 314 6.41 3.09 -1.74
CA ASN A 314 5.45 4.16 -1.90
C ASN A 314 6.02 5.43 -1.24
N SER A 315 6.50 6.36 -2.06
CA SER A 315 7.30 7.52 -1.61
C SER A 315 6.58 8.44 -0.61
N TRP A 316 5.25 8.47 -0.63
CA TRP A 316 4.40 9.26 0.26
C TRP A 316 4.44 8.79 1.71
N ASP A 317 4.74 7.51 1.93
CA ASP A 317 4.76 6.91 3.26
C ASP A 317 5.99 7.39 4.06
N PHE A 318 7.15 7.49 3.41
CA PHE A 318 8.42 7.75 4.10
C PHE A 318 8.40 9.04 4.94
N PRO A 319 7.97 10.22 4.43
CA PRO A 319 7.89 11.44 5.23
C PRO A 319 7.00 11.31 6.48
N VAL A 320 5.88 10.58 6.38
CA VAL A 320 4.95 10.38 7.49
C VAL A 320 5.58 9.57 8.62
N TYR A 321 6.14 8.40 8.28
CA TYR A 321 6.72 7.50 9.26
C TYR A 321 8.08 7.98 9.78
N PHE A 322 8.85 8.69 8.94
CA PHE A 322 10.06 9.37 9.37
C PHE A 322 9.74 10.49 10.38
N GLY A 323 8.73 11.33 10.10
CA GLY A 323 8.26 12.35 11.05
C GLY A 323 7.81 11.75 12.38
N LEU A 324 7.06 10.64 12.35
CA LEU A 324 6.67 9.91 13.56
C LEU A 324 7.88 9.34 14.32
N ALA A 325 8.90 8.85 13.61
CA ALA A 325 10.15 8.40 14.20
C ALA A 325 10.86 9.55 14.94
N LEU A 326 10.91 10.76 14.36
CA LEU A 326 11.49 11.93 15.03
C LEU A 326 10.79 12.25 16.35
N PHE A 327 9.45 12.22 16.38
CA PHE A 327 8.69 12.44 17.62
C PHE A 327 8.96 11.37 18.68
N ILE A 328 9.18 10.12 18.28
CA ILE A 328 9.49 9.02 19.21
C ILE A 328 10.91 9.12 19.73
N ILE A 329 11.88 9.48 18.87
CA ILE A 329 13.25 9.78 19.29
C ILE A 329 13.25 10.95 20.27
N PHE A 330 12.49 12.01 19.97
CA PHE A 330 12.29 13.14 20.88
C PHE A 330 11.71 12.68 22.23
N ALA A 331 10.65 11.87 22.22
CA ALA A 331 10.02 11.36 23.43
C ALA A 331 11.00 10.55 24.31
N PHE A 332 11.85 9.71 23.69
CA PHE A 332 12.87 8.95 24.40
C PHE A 332 13.88 9.85 25.12
N TYR A 333 14.46 10.83 24.41
CA TYR A 333 15.47 11.72 24.96
C TYR A 333 14.89 12.77 25.93
N TYR A 334 13.64 13.18 25.73
CA TYR A 334 12.93 14.01 26.69
C TYR A 334 12.72 13.28 28.03
N GLY A 335 12.34 12.00 27.99
CA GLY A 335 12.27 11.15 29.19
C GLY A 335 13.62 11.04 29.90
N ARG A 336 14.72 10.91 29.14
CA ARG A 336 16.08 10.90 29.70
C ARG A 336 16.46 12.24 30.33
N TYR A 337 16.09 13.36 29.71
CA TYR A 337 16.31 14.69 30.27
C TYR A 337 15.59 14.87 31.61
N ILE A 338 14.34 14.44 31.71
CA ILE A 338 13.58 14.52 32.98
C ILE A 338 14.31 13.78 34.11
N HIS A 339 14.89 12.62 33.80
CA HIS A 339 15.58 11.79 34.78
C HIS A 339 16.98 12.31 35.13
N ASN A 340 17.79 12.65 34.14
CA ASN A 340 19.22 12.98 34.33
C ASN A 340 19.49 14.48 34.49
N ARG A 341 18.50 15.35 34.22
CA ARG A 341 18.61 16.83 34.22
C ARG A 341 19.72 17.41 33.33
N ASN A 342 20.24 16.63 32.38
CA ASN A 342 21.26 17.05 31.42
C ASN A 342 20.63 17.36 30.05
N LEU A 343 20.32 18.63 29.80
CA LEU A 343 19.73 19.07 28.54
C LEU A 343 20.68 18.88 27.36
N PHE A 344 21.92 19.37 27.49
CA PHE A 344 22.91 19.34 26.41
C PHE A 344 23.22 17.91 25.94
N GLY A 345 23.45 16.98 26.89
CA GLY A 345 23.66 15.58 26.56
C GLY A 345 22.45 14.91 25.90
N SER A 346 21.24 15.29 26.29
CA SER A 346 20.01 14.75 25.69
C SER A 346 19.79 15.27 24.27
N VAL A 347 20.07 16.55 24.02
CA VAL A 347 20.01 17.16 22.68
C VAL A 347 21.09 16.60 21.77
N ALA A 348 22.33 16.43 22.25
CA ALA A 348 23.41 15.84 21.47
C ALA A 348 23.08 14.40 21.02
N GLU A 349 22.59 13.56 21.93
CA GLU A 349 22.21 12.18 21.62
C GLU A 349 20.94 12.08 20.75
N PHE A 350 19.99 13.01 20.92
CA PHE A 350 18.85 13.17 20.02
C PHE A 350 19.33 13.46 18.59
N SER A 351 20.15 14.50 18.40
CA SER A 351 20.67 14.89 17.09
C SER A 351 21.48 13.77 16.45
N LYS A 352 22.33 13.09 17.23
CA LYS A 352 23.08 11.91 16.78
C LYS A 352 22.15 10.79 16.31
N SER A 353 21.12 10.45 17.07
CA SER A 353 20.16 9.40 16.69
C SER A 353 19.37 9.77 15.44
N VAL A 354 18.94 11.03 15.31
CA VAL A 354 18.27 11.52 14.10
C VAL A 354 19.20 11.40 12.89
N ILE A 355 20.44 11.89 12.99
CA ILE A 355 21.42 11.80 11.89
C ILE A 355 21.66 10.33 11.51
N LEU A 356 21.87 9.45 12.49
CA LEU A 356 22.11 8.03 12.23
C LEU A 356 20.89 7.38 11.57
N VAL A 357 19.67 7.58 12.08
CA VAL A 357 18.45 7.03 11.47
C VAL A 357 18.27 7.57 10.05
N SER A 358 18.48 8.87 9.81
CA SER A 358 18.41 9.45 8.46
C SER A 358 19.41 8.80 7.52
N VAL A 359 20.69 8.71 7.92
CA VAL A 359 21.74 8.14 7.08
C VAL A 359 21.47 6.66 6.79
N PHE A 360 21.12 5.86 7.80
CA PHE A 360 20.91 4.42 7.64
C PHE A 360 19.53 4.06 7.05
N SER A 361 18.60 5.00 6.93
CA SER A 361 17.35 4.81 6.18
C SER A 361 17.48 5.29 4.72
N PHE A 362 18.40 6.23 4.44
CA PHE A 362 18.63 6.74 3.09
C PHE A 362 19.73 5.99 2.34
N LEU A 363 20.92 5.87 2.93
CA LEU A 363 22.13 5.37 2.29
C LEU A 363 21.99 3.94 1.70
N PRO A 364 21.33 2.98 2.37
CA PRO A 364 21.12 1.65 1.79
C PRO A 364 20.35 1.63 0.47
N TYR A 365 19.58 2.69 0.20
CA TYR A 365 18.74 2.86 -0.99
C TYR A 365 19.30 3.92 -1.96
N LEU A 366 20.53 4.40 -1.73
CA LEU A 366 21.16 5.42 -2.59
C LEU A 366 21.13 5.05 -4.09
N PRO A 367 21.40 3.80 -4.53
CA PRO A 367 21.27 3.44 -5.94
C PRO A 367 19.87 3.69 -6.52
N PHE A 368 18.81 3.46 -5.73
CA PHE A 368 17.44 3.77 -6.15
C PHE A 368 17.28 5.28 -6.31
N TYR A 369 17.65 6.08 -5.30
CA TYR A 369 17.54 7.54 -5.35
C TYR A 369 18.30 8.17 -6.52
N LEU A 370 19.48 7.63 -6.85
CA LEU A 370 20.28 8.11 -7.98
C LEU A 370 19.64 7.80 -9.34
N SER A 371 18.89 6.70 -9.43
CA SER A 371 18.14 6.35 -10.64
C SER A 371 16.76 7.01 -10.70
N PHE A 372 16.15 7.34 -9.56
CA PHE A 372 14.76 7.76 -9.48
C PHE A 372 14.59 9.21 -9.96
N SER A 373 13.83 9.40 -11.04
CA SER A 373 13.61 10.70 -11.70
C SER A 373 12.12 10.95 -11.95
N PRO A 374 11.34 11.30 -10.92
CA PRO A 374 9.93 11.62 -11.08
C PRO A 374 9.78 12.98 -11.77
N GLN A 375 9.30 12.99 -13.02
CA GLN A 375 9.14 14.22 -13.81
C GLN A 375 7.77 14.87 -13.63
N ALA A 376 6.83 14.18 -12.98
CA ALA A 376 5.44 14.63 -12.82
C ALA A 376 5.21 15.62 -11.67
N ALA A 377 6.10 15.72 -10.68
CA ALA A 377 5.87 16.56 -9.49
C ALA A 377 6.36 18.01 -9.72
N GLY A 378 5.44 18.98 -9.75
CA GLY A 378 5.67 20.42 -9.92
C GLY A 378 5.98 21.18 -8.63
N GLY A 379 5.82 20.57 -7.46
CA GLY A 379 6.10 21.18 -6.15
C GLY A 379 4.88 21.15 -5.23
N PHE A 380 4.71 22.17 -4.38
CA PHE A 380 3.53 22.32 -3.52
C PHE A 380 2.76 23.58 -3.87
N ASP A 381 1.44 23.50 -3.81
CA ASP A 381 0.52 24.62 -3.95
C ASP A 381 -0.57 24.60 -2.86
N PHE A 382 -1.32 25.69 -2.72
CA PHE A 382 -2.30 25.88 -1.65
C PHE A 382 -3.71 25.44 -2.05
N VAL A 383 -4.39 24.77 -1.12
CA VAL A 383 -5.78 24.34 -1.32
C VAL A 383 -6.72 25.53 -1.18
N VAL A 384 -7.41 25.85 -2.28
CA VAL A 384 -8.46 26.89 -2.33
C VAL A 384 -9.70 26.48 -1.52
N PRO A 385 -10.44 27.45 -0.93
CA PRO A 385 -11.56 27.14 -0.03
C PRO A 385 -12.63 26.21 -0.61
N GLU A 386 -12.90 26.28 -1.91
CA GLU A 386 -13.95 25.52 -2.61
C GLU A 386 -13.64 24.02 -2.69
N LEU A 387 -12.35 23.66 -2.67
CA LEU A 387 -11.88 22.27 -2.74
C LEU A 387 -11.72 21.62 -1.36
N ARG A 388 -11.87 22.40 -0.28
CA ARG A 388 -11.67 21.92 1.10
C ARG A 388 -12.78 20.97 1.51
N THR A 389 -12.41 20.01 2.34
CA THR A 389 -13.32 18.99 2.84
C THR A 389 -14.36 19.60 3.77
N THR A 390 -15.63 19.28 3.54
CA THR A 390 -16.71 19.66 4.45
C THR A 390 -16.82 18.68 5.62
N LEU A 391 -17.41 19.13 6.72
CA LEU A 391 -17.50 18.36 7.96
C LEU A 391 -18.30 17.06 7.77
N ASP A 392 -19.40 17.09 7.02
CA ASP A 392 -20.24 15.92 6.75
C ASP A 392 -19.45 14.82 6.02
N LYS A 393 -18.66 15.16 4.99
CA LYS A 393 -17.86 14.18 4.25
C LYS A 393 -16.80 13.53 5.13
N PHE A 394 -16.12 14.32 5.97
CA PHE A 394 -15.14 13.78 6.89
C PHE A 394 -15.77 12.86 7.95
N LEU A 395 -16.96 13.21 8.46
CA LEU A 395 -17.72 12.36 9.38
C LEU A 395 -18.25 11.09 8.71
N ILE A 396 -18.62 11.11 7.43
CA ILE A 396 -18.98 9.90 6.69
C ILE A 396 -17.80 8.93 6.63
N LEU A 397 -16.59 9.44 6.35
CA LEU A 397 -15.38 8.62 6.25
C LEU A 397 -14.93 8.04 7.60
N PHE A 398 -14.88 8.87 8.64
CA PHE A 398 -14.20 8.51 9.90
C PHE A 398 -15.11 8.50 11.14
N GLY A 399 -16.43 8.68 10.97
CA GLY A 399 -17.38 8.91 12.06
C GLY A 399 -17.33 7.87 13.19
N LEU A 400 -17.20 6.58 12.86
CA LEU A 400 -17.04 5.52 13.85
C LEU A 400 -15.76 5.69 14.69
N PHE A 401 -14.62 5.95 14.05
CA PHE A 401 -13.35 6.11 14.74
C PHE A 401 -13.35 7.38 15.59
N LEU A 402 -13.83 8.48 15.03
CA LEU A 402 -13.95 9.76 15.74
C LEU A 402 -14.87 9.64 16.96
N PHE A 403 -16.01 8.95 16.84
CA PHE A 403 -16.92 8.74 17.96
C PHE A 403 -16.23 8.04 19.14
N LEU A 404 -15.47 6.97 18.89
CA LEU A 404 -14.71 6.25 19.92
C LEU A 404 -13.59 7.11 20.51
N ILE A 405 -12.82 7.81 19.67
CA ILE A 405 -11.70 8.66 20.09
C ILE A 405 -12.20 9.84 20.92
N PHE A 406 -13.22 10.58 20.48
CA PHE A 406 -13.78 11.69 21.25
C PHE A 406 -14.36 11.21 22.58
N SER A 407 -15.10 10.09 22.58
CA SER A 407 -15.61 9.48 23.81
C SER A 407 -14.47 9.21 24.80
N PHE A 408 -13.36 8.67 24.30
CA PHE A 408 -12.16 8.41 25.08
C PHE A 408 -11.48 9.69 25.59
N LEU A 409 -11.24 10.69 24.74
CA LEU A 409 -10.61 11.95 25.13
C LEU A 409 -11.41 12.69 26.21
N VAL A 410 -12.74 12.68 26.12
CA VAL A 410 -13.63 13.28 27.14
C VAL A 410 -13.44 12.62 28.51
N THR A 411 -13.09 11.33 28.58
CA THR A 411 -12.80 10.67 29.87
C THR A 411 -11.50 11.16 30.52
N ARG A 412 -10.56 11.69 29.74
CA ARG A 412 -9.23 12.13 30.19
C ARG A 412 -9.19 13.55 30.75
N LEU A 413 -10.22 14.35 30.49
CA LEU A 413 -10.37 15.69 31.06
C LEU A 413 -10.77 15.64 32.56
N ASP A 414 -10.43 16.66 33.34
CA ASP A 414 -10.81 16.77 34.76
C ASP A 414 -12.24 17.27 34.95
N SER A 415 -13.01 16.60 35.82
CA SER A 415 -14.47 16.80 35.95
C SER A 415 -14.92 18.25 36.21
N ARG A 416 -14.14 19.04 36.97
CA ARG A 416 -14.49 20.44 37.29
C ARG A 416 -14.18 21.43 36.16
N ARG A 417 -13.31 21.08 35.21
CA ARG A 417 -12.88 21.96 34.09
C ARG A 417 -13.39 21.50 32.72
N LYS A 418 -14.04 20.33 32.64
CA LYS A 418 -14.57 19.72 31.40
C LYS A 418 -15.43 20.67 30.57
N ILE A 419 -16.40 21.32 31.21
CA ILE A 419 -17.36 22.18 30.50
C ILE A 419 -16.66 23.45 30.00
N GLY A 420 -15.84 24.09 30.84
CA GLY A 420 -15.08 25.28 30.46
C GLY A 420 -14.08 25.03 29.33
N PHE A 421 -13.31 23.94 29.40
CA PHE A 421 -12.43 23.55 28.30
C PHE A 421 -13.21 23.19 27.04
N PHE A 422 -14.31 22.44 27.16
CA PHE A 422 -15.12 22.09 26.01
C PHE A 422 -15.70 23.33 25.31
N ILE A 423 -16.24 24.29 26.06
CA ILE A 423 -16.74 25.56 25.51
C ILE A 423 -15.59 26.36 24.85
N LEU A 424 -14.43 26.45 25.51
CA LEU A 424 -13.29 27.19 24.99
C LEU A 424 -12.72 26.53 23.71
N PHE A 425 -12.56 25.21 23.70
CA PHE A 425 -12.10 24.48 22.52
C PHE A 425 -13.13 24.55 21.40
N ALA A 426 -14.41 24.31 21.65
CA ALA A 426 -15.46 24.42 20.64
C ALA A 426 -15.55 25.84 20.06
N GLY A 427 -15.50 26.87 20.92
CA GLY A 427 -15.48 28.27 20.50
C GLY A 427 -14.25 28.62 19.68
N ALA A 428 -13.05 28.27 20.15
CA ALA A 428 -11.80 28.50 19.43
C ALA A 428 -11.76 27.76 18.08
N SER A 429 -12.20 26.49 18.04
CA SER A 429 -12.28 25.71 16.81
C SER A 429 -13.26 26.28 15.81
N THR A 430 -14.41 26.79 16.26
CA THR A 430 -15.40 27.44 15.39
C THR A 430 -14.85 28.76 14.84
N LEU A 431 -14.21 29.58 15.69
CA LEU A 431 -13.59 30.83 15.27
C LEU A 431 -12.43 30.60 14.29
N LEU A 432 -11.56 29.64 14.55
CA LEU A 432 -10.46 29.27 13.65
C LEU A 432 -10.97 28.72 12.32
N SER A 433 -12.00 27.87 12.37
CA SER A 433 -12.65 27.34 11.17
C SER A 433 -13.22 28.45 10.28
N ALA A 434 -13.91 29.42 10.88
CA ALA A 434 -14.43 30.59 10.19
C ALA A 434 -13.33 31.53 9.69
N ALA A 435 -12.33 31.84 10.52
CA ALA A 435 -11.27 32.81 10.19
C ALA A 435 -10.36 32.33 9.05
N TRP A 436 -10.13 31.03 8.94
CA TRP A 436 -9.25 30.44 7.92
C TRP A 436 -10.02 29.84 6.74
N SER A 437 -11.36 29.85 6.77
CA SER A 437 -12.23 29.16 5.81
C SER A 437 -11.91 27.66 5.67
N ILE A 438 -11.57 26.99 6.78
CA ILE A 438 -11.27 25.55 6.82
C ILE A 438 -12.34 24.87 7.69
N PRO A 439 -13.40 24.29 7.10
CA PRO A 439 -14.50 23.66 7.85
C PRO A 439 -14.02 22.58 8.83
N LEU A 440 -13.02 21.78 8.43
CA LEU A 440 -12.50 20.70 9.26
C LEU A 440 -11.80 21.15 10.54
N LEU A 441 -11.36 22.41 10.67
CA LEU A 441 -10.74 22.89 11.92
C LEU A 441 -11.67 22.75 13.13
N ALA A 442 -12.99 22.75 12.92
CA ALA A 442 -13.98 22.48 13.96
C ALA A 442 -13.74 21.15 14.70
N VAL A 443 -13.25 20.13 13.98
CA VAL A 443 -13.00 18.78 14.49
C VAL A 443 -11.51 18.47 14.62
N LEU A 444 -10.68 18.93 13.69
CA LEU A 444 -9.24 18.64 13.68
C LEU A 444 -8.47 19.38 14.76
N PHE A 445 -8.84 20.63 15.09
CA PHE A 445 -8.17 21.37 16.16
C PHE A 445 -8.24 20.66 17.52
N PRO A 446 -9.41 20.23 18.04
CA PRO A 446 -9.45 19.50 19.29
C PRO A 446 -8.79 18.12 19.20
N LEU A 447 -8.84 17.45 18.03
CA LEU A 447 -8.14 16.18 17.81
C LEU A 447 -6.62 16.32 17.69
N LEU A 448 -6.11 17.52 17.41
CA LEU A 448 -4.69 17.79 17.39
C LEU A 448 -4.20 18.26 18.77
N ALA A 449 -4.79 19.35 19.26
CA ALA A 449 -4.29 20.05 20.44
C ALA A 449 -4.46 19.24 21.74
N LEU A 450 -5.61 18.60 21.96
CA LEU A 450 -5.85 17.85 23.19
C LEU A 450 -5.01 16.57 23.27
N PRO A 451 -4.96 15.69 22.24
CA PRO A 451 -4.06 14.54 22.24
C PRO A 451 -2.60 14.94 22.34
N LEU A 452 -2.15 16.00 21.65
CA LEU A 452 -0.77 16.46 21.79
C LEU A 452 -0.45 16.92 23.23
N PHE A 453 -1.33 17.68 23.86
CA PHE A 453 -1.19 18.06 25.27
C PHE A 453 -1.13 16.84 26.20
N LEU A 454 -2.02 15.87 25.98
CA LEU A 454 -2.05 14.64 26.77
C LEU A 454 -0.83 13.75 26.53
N PHE A 455 -0.30 13.71 25.30
CA PHE A 455 0.94 13.05 24.96
C PHE A 455 2.12 13.68 25.70
N LEU A 456 2.25 15.02 25.67
CA LEU A 456 3.29 15.74 26.40
C LEU A 456 3.23 15.46 27.91
N LYS A 457 2.01 15.32 28.47
CA LYS A 457 1.81 14.93 29.87
C LYS A 457 2.20 13.47 30.13
N ASP A 458 2.01 12.57 29.16
CA ASP A 458 2.35 11.16 29.25
C ASP A 458 3.84 10.88 29.00
N LEU A 459 4.60 11.82 28.41
CA LEU A 459 6.03 11.67 28.11
C LEU A 459 6.93 11.15 29.24
N PRO A 460 6.71 11.47 30.54
CA PRO A 460 7.48 10.86 31.61
C PRO A 460 7.19 9.36 31.77
N GLU A 461 5.93 8.95 31.57
CA GLU A 461 5.49 7.56 31.72
C GLU A 461 5.71 6.74 30.45
N ARG A 462 5.55 7.33 29.26
CA ARG A 462 5.54 6.66 27.94
C ARG A 462 4.70 5.40 27.96
N SER A 463 3.42 5.59 28.24
CA SER A 463 2.43 4.52 28.31
C SER A 463 1.89 4.19 26.91
N SER A 464 1.27 3.02 26.73
CA SER A 464 0.55 2.70 25.49
C SER A 464 -0.51 3.77 25.13
N THR A 465 -1.02 4.49 26.14
CA THR A 465 -1.96 5.59 25.94
C THR A 465 -1.28 6.80 25.30
N GLY A 466 -0.06 7.17 25.74
CA GLY A 466 0.72 8.25 25.13
C GLY A 466 1.00 7.98 23.65
N PHE A 467 1.39 6.76 23.31
CA PHE A 467 1.58 6.37 21.90
C PHE A 467 0.31 6.59 21.07
N VAL A 468 -0.86 6.21 21.61
CA VAL A 468 -2.15 6.41 20.92
C VAL A 468 -2.51 7.88 20.79
N PHE A 469 -2.20 8.73 21.79
CA PHE A 469 -2.38 10.18 21.64
C PHE A 469 -1.52 10.77 20.52
N LEU A 470 -0.27 10.28 20.38
CA LEU A 470 0.59 10.68 19.28
C LEU A 470 -0.01 10.29 17.93
N LEU A 471 -0.52 9.05 17.78
CA LEU A 471 -1.18 8.62 16.54
C LEU A 471 -2.41 9.48 16.19
N ILE A 472 -3.24 9.84 17.18
CA ILE A 472 -4.41 10.71 16.95
C ILE A 472 -3.95 12.10 16.49
N ALA A 473 -2.95 12.68 17.17
CA ALA A 473 -2.41 13.99 16.81
C ALA A 473 -1.78 13.97 15.41
N THR A 474 -1.04 12.92 15.06
CA THR A 474 -0.45 12.75 13.73
C THR A 474 -1.53 12.63 12.65
N ALA A 475 -2.59 11.83 12.88
CA ALA A 475 -3.70 11.73 11.94
C ALA A 475 -4.40 13.09 11.71
N ALA A 476 -4.64 13.84 12.80
CA ALA A 476 -5.25 15.17 12.71
C ALA A 476 -4.34 16.18 12.01
N PHE A 477 -3.03 16.11 12.22
CA PHE A 477 -2.04 16.94 11.54
C PHE A 477 -2.00 16.67 10.04
N ILE A 478 -1.95 15.40 9.63
CA ILE A 478 -1.95 15.02 8.21
C ILE A 478 -3.26 15.45 7.56
N ALA A 479 -4.40 15.22 8.21
CA ALA A 479 -5.70 15.67 7.71
C ALA A 479 -5.69 17.19 7.46
N LEU A 480 -5.16 17.97 8.42
CA LEU A 480 -5.06 19.42 8.29
C LEU A 480 -4.09 19.84 7.18
N LEU A 481 -2.97 19.12 7.01
CA LEU A 481 -2.01 19.37 5.94
C LEU A 481 -2.68 19.29 4.56
N CYS A 482 -3.50 18.26 4.33
CA CYS A 482 -4.26 18.08 3.09
C CYS A 482 -5.32 19.17 2.83
N GLU A 483 -5.70 19.95 3.85
CA GLU A 483 -6.63 21.08 3.71
C GLU A 483 -5.92 22.42 3.43
N ILE A 484 -4.59 22.45 3.56
CA ILE A 484 -3.79 23.66 3.39
C ILE A 484 -2.94 23.57 2.14
N ILE A 485 -2.24 22.46 1.92
CA ILE A 485 -1.34 22.26 0.78
C ILE A 485 -1.61 20.96 0.04
N TYR A 486 -1.27 20.94 -1.24
CA TYR A 486 -1.25 19.74 -2.07
C TYR A 486 0.02 19.70 -2.93
N LEU A 487 0.43 18.50 -3.34
CA LEU A 487 1.48 18.34 -4.34
C LEU A 487 0.92 18.70 -5.71
N ASP A 488 1.50 19.70 -6.37
CA ASP A 488 1.16 20.08 -7.74
C ASP A 488 1.70 18.99 -8.67
N ASP A 489 0.80 18.24 -9.30
CA ASP A 489 1.09 17.18 -10.25
C ASP A 489 0.29 17.44 -11.55
N PRO A 490 0.37 16.61 -12.60
CA PRO A 490 -0.28 16.95 -13.87
C PRO A 490 -1.82 17.00 -13.79
N ILE A 491 -2.41 16.61 -12.66
CA ILE A 491 -3.84 16.75 -12.38
C ILE A 491 -4.10 18.16 -11.86
N SER A 492 -4.96 18.89 -12.58
CA SER A 492 -5.27 20.31 -12.32
C SER A 492 -6.76 20.56 -12.19
N GLY A 493 -7.13 21.81 -11.90
CA GLY A 493 -8.53 22.23 -11.74
C GLY A 493 -9.14 21.62 -10.47
N ASP A 494 -10.39 21.16 -10.56
CA ASP A 494 -11.12 20.65 -9.39
C ASP A 494 -10.46 19.40 -8.77
N PHE A 495 -9.66 18.65 -9.55
CA PHE A 495 -8.96 17.46 -9.10
C PHE A 495 -7.55 17.72 -8.56
N ALA A 496 -7.11 18.98 -8.46
CA ALA A 496 -5.71 19.34 -8.17
C ALA A 496 -5.13 18.65 -6.92
N ARG A 497 -5.93 18.49 -5.85
CA ARG A 497 -5.48 17.82 -4.62
C ARG A 497 -5.79 16.32 -4.52
N MET A 498 -6.29 15.70 -5.60
CA MET A 498 -6.79 14.32 -5.60
C MET A 498 -5.75 13.32 -5.07
N ASN A 499 -4.54 13.34 -5.62
CA ASN A 499 -3.47 12.41 -5.23
C ASN A 499 -2.97 12.65 -3.81
N THR A 500 -2.91 13.93 -3.38
CA THR A 500 -2.54 14.28 -2.00
C THR A 500 -3.54 13.67 -1.02
N VAL A 501 -4.85 13.87 -1.24
CA VAL A 501 -5.89 13.27 -0.38
C VAL A 501 -5.82 11.75 -0.44
N PHE A 502 -5.68 11.17 -1.64
CA PHE A 502 -5.62 9.72 -1.82
C PHE A 502 -4.51 9.06 -1.01
N LYS A 503 -3.28 9.54 -1.19
CA LYS A 503 -2.10 8.91 -0.58
C LYS A 503 -2.07 9.14 0.93
N PHE A 504 -2.42 10.35 1.41
CA PHE A 504 -2.36 10.65 2.83
C PHE A 504 -3.55 10.11 3.66
N TYR A 505 -4.77 10.03 3.11
CA TYR A 505 -5.94 9.56 3.85
C TYR A 505 -5.85 8.07 4.22
N MET A 506 -5.05 7.28 3.49
CA MET A 506 -4.74 5.90 3.91
C MET A 506 -4.07 5.86 5.29
N HIS A 507 -3.15 6.79 5.58
CA HIS A 507 -2.51 6.87 6.89
C HIS A 507 -3.49 7.28 8.00
N LEU A 508 -4.42 8.19 7.71
CA LEU A 508 -5.48 8.57 8.65
C LEU A 508 -6.28 7.34 9.06
N TRP A 509 -6.68 6.50 8.09
CA TRP A 509 -7.40 5.28 8.38
C TRP A 509 -6.62 4.35 9.30
N ILE A 510 -5.35 4.07 8.97
CA ILE A 510 -4.48 3.19 9.76
C ILE A 510 -4.36 3.70 11.22
N PHE A 511 -4.03 4.98 11.40
CA PHE A 511 -3.81 5.55 12.73
C PHE A 511 -5.11 5.64 13.54
N LEU A 512 -6.21 6.08 12.93
CA LEU A 512 -7.50 6.21 13.59
C LEU A 512 -8.12 4.85 13.93
N ALA A 513 -7.94 3.82 13.10
CA ALA A 513 -8.42 2.46 13.40
C ALA A 513 -7.72 1.86 14.63
N ILE A 514 -6.39 2.03 14.73
CA ILE A 514 -5.60 1.62 15.91
C ILE A 514 -6.05 2.41 17.15
N ALA A 515 -6.15 3.74 17.02
CA ALA A 515 -6.53 4.61 18.12
C ALA A 515 -7.96 4.37 18.62
N ALA A 516 -8.91 4.14 17.71
CA ALA A 516 -10.30 3.84 18.04
C ALA A 516 -10.45 2.49 18.77
N SER A 517 -9.72 1.47 18.32
CA SER A 517 -9.72 0.15 18.96
C SER A 517 -9.16 0.20 20.39
N TYR A 518 -8.05 0.94 20.59
CA TYR A 518 -7.50 1.19 21.93
C TYR A 518 -8.41 2.06 22.79
N SER A 519 -9.05 3.08 22.20
CA SER A 519 -10.04 3.93 22.87
C SER A 519 -11.20 3.10 23.43
N TYR A 520 -11.71 2.13 22.65
CA TYR A 520 -12.74 1.20 23.12
C TYR A 520 -12.25 0.32 24.28
N TYR A 521 -10.99 -0.15 24.24
CA TYR A 521 -10.38 -0.89 25.35
C TYR A 521 -10.38 -0.08 26.66
N GLU A 522 -9.87 1.15 26.60
CA GLU A 522 -9.79 2.04 27.76
C GLU A 522 -11.18 2.43 28.29
N LEU A 523 -12.14 2.72 27.40
CA LEU A 523 -13.53 3.02 27.78
C LEU A 523 -14.16 1.85 28.53
N ARG A 524 -14.00 0.60 28.04
CA ARG A 524 -14.53 -0.58 28.72
C ARG A 524 -13.87 -0.81 30.09
N SER A 525 -12.56 -0.60 30.19
CA SER A 525 -11.83 -0.66 31.47
C SER A 525 -12.36 0.37 32.47
N PHE A 526 -12.53 1.62 32.00
CA PHE A 526 -13.05 2.73 32.79
C PHE A 526 -14.47 2.48 33.33
N TYR A 527 -15.37 1.91 32.52
CA TYR A 527 -16.73 1.60 32.95
C TYR A 527 -16.87 0.32 33.78
N GLY A 528 -15.91 -0.61 33.68
CA GLY A 528 -15.89 -1.86 34.45
C GLY A 528 -15.51 -1.65 35.92
N ASN A 529 -14.69 -0.64 36.24
CA ASN A 529 -14.29 -0.33 37.60
C ASN A 529 -15.38 0.44 38.36
N ARG A 530 -16.06 -0.25 39.30
CA ARG A 530 -17.25 0.23 40.04
C ARG A 530 -17.04 1.42 41.01
N SER A 531 -15.81 1.93 41.21
CA SER A 531 -15.49 2.75 42.41
C SER A 531 -15.18 4.25 42.19
N GLY A 532 -15.35 4.81 40.99
CA GLY A 532 -14.96 6.21 40.72
C GLY A 532 -16.08 7.24 40.84
N ASN A 533 -15.94 8.25 41.70
CA ASN A 533 -16.87 9.37 41.89
C ASN A 533 -16.78 10.43 40.77
N ARG A 534 -16.98 10.05 39.50
CA ARG A 534 -16.88 10.95 38.32
C ARG A 534 -18.18 10.87 37.48
N MET A 535 -18.89 11.99 37.40
CA MET A 535 -20.36 12.08 37.37
C MET A 535 -21.04 12.13 35.98
N LEU A 536 -20.32 12.29 34.86
CA LEU A 536 -20.95 12.62 33.56
C LEU A 536 -21.51 11.46 32.73
N LEU A 537 -21.04 10.22 32.91
CA LEU A 537 -21.45 9.05 32.09
C LEU A 537 -22.01 7.90 32.94
N LYS A 538 -22.43 8.18 34.18
CA LYS A 538 -22.98 7.15 35.09
C LYS A 538 -24.44 6.82 34.84
N GLY A 539 -25.21 7.70 34.20
CA GLY A 539 -26.60 7.43 33.86
C GLY A 539 -26.68 6.15 33.04
N ALA A 540 -27.35 5.11 33.55
CA ALA A 540 -27.56 3.86 32.82
C ALA A 540 -28.15 4.14 31.42
N TYR A 541 -28.98 5.18 31.33
CA TYR A 541 -29.51 5.71 30.07
C TYR A 541 -28.42 6.22 29.12
N VAL A 542 -27.51 7.08 29.56
CA VAL A 542 -26.42 7.61 28.71
C VAL A 542 -25.52 6.49 28.18
N LYS A 543 -25.22 5.48 29.00
CA LYS A 543 -24.45 4.30 28.56
C LYS A 543 -25.21 3.49 27.52
N LYS A 544 -26.52 3.29 27.69
CA LYS A 544 -27.37 2.58 26.72
C LYS A 544 -27.43 3.34 25.40
N VAL A 545 -27.63 4.65 25.43
CA VAL A 545 -27.64 5.51 24.23
C VAL A 545 -26.29 5.47 23.52
N TRP A 546 -25.18 5.65 24.25
CA TRP A 546 -23.82 5.55 23.69
C TRP A 546 -23.57 4.20 23.03
N ALA A 547 -23.96 3.10 23.69
CA ALA A 547 -23.81 1.76 23.15
C ALA A 547 -24.69 1.54 21.91
N ALA A 548 -25.93 2.06 21.91
CA ALA A 548 -26.81 1.99 20.74
C ALA A 548 -26.21 2.75 19.55
N VAL A 549 -25.69 3.97 19.76
CA VAL A 549 -25.00 4.75 18.72
C VAL A 549 -23.77 4.01 18.21
N LEU A 550 -22.96 3.42 19.10
CA LEU A 550 -21.81 2.63 18.69
C LEU A 550 -22.22 1.44 17.81
N VAL A 551 -23.24 0.68 18.23
CA VAL A 551 -23.75 -0.47 17.48
C VAL A 551 -24.25 -0.03 16.10
N LEU A 552 -25.00 1.06 16.02
CA LEU A 552 -25.46 1.63 14.75
C LEU A 552 -24.27 1.99 13.85
N LEU A 553 -23.27 2.71 14.35
CA LEU A 553 -22.08 3.08 13.56
C LEU A 553 -21.28 1.87 13.08
N VAL A 554 -21.09 0.85 13.94
CA VAL A 554 -20.40 -0.39 13.56
C VAL A 554 -21.17 -1.14 12.47
N ILE A 555 -22.49 -1.26 12.63
CA ILE A 555 -23.35 -1.87 11.62
C ILE A 555 -23.23 -1.10 10.31
N SER A 556 -23.36 0.23 10.32
CA SER A 556 -23.22 1.07 9.11
C SER A 556 -21.90 0.87 8.39
N CYS A 557 -20.79 0.82 9.12
CA CYS A 557 -19.46 0.56 8.55
C CYS A 557 -19.28 -0.87 8.01
N ALA A 558 -20.06 -1.84 8.49
CA ALA A 558 -20.01 -3.23 8.03
C ALA A 558 -20.80 -3.49 6.74
N PHE A 559 -21.66 -2.57 6.31
CA PHE A 559 -22.45 -2.73 5.07
C PHE A 559 -21.58 -2.77 3.81
N PHE A 560 -20.63 -1.83 3.68
CA PHE A 560 -19.81 -1.74 2.47
C PHE A 560 -19.05 -3.05 2.19
N PRO A 561 -18.27 -3.63 3.13
CA PRO A 561 -17.50 -4.83 2.87
C PRO A 561 -18.33 -6.00 2.33
N VAL A 562 -19.49 -6.25 2.95
CA VAL A 562 -20.36 -7.37 2.59
C VAL A 562 -21.01 -7.15 1.22
N VAL A 563 -21.69 -6.01 1.06
CA VAL A 563 -22.48 -5.74 -0.15
C VAL A 563 -21.55 -5.54 -1.34
N SER A 564 -20.46 -4.79 -1.20
CA SER A 564 -19.51 -4.55 -2.30
C SER A 564 -18.84 -5.84 -2.76
N THR A 565 -18.59 -6.79 -1.87
CA THR A 565 -18.06 -8.10 -2.28
C THR A 565 -19.04 -8.87 -3.13
N ILE A 566 -20.29 -8.93 -2.70
CA ILE A 566 -21.34 -9.62 -3.45
C ILE A 566 -21.58 -8.92 -4.79
N THR A 567 -21.74 -7.60 -4.81
CA THR A 567 -21.97 -6.86 -6.06
C THR A 567 -20.81 -7.03 -7.02
N ARG A 568 -19.55 -6.95 -6.55
CA ARG A 568 -18.40 -7.15 -7.43
C ARG A 568 -18.33 -8.56 -8.01
N ILE A 569 -18.60 -9.60 -7.22
CA ILE A 569 -18.60 -10.98 -7.71
C ILE A 569 -19.69 -11.16 -8.78
N ILE A 570 -20.87 -10.58 -8.57
CA ILE A 570 -21.98 -10.61 -9.54
C ILE A 570 -21.63 -9.81 -10.79
N ASP A 571 -21.10 -8.59 -10.64
CA ASP A 571 -20.80 -7.68 -11.75
C ASP A 571 -19.68 -8.21 -12.65
N MET A 572 -18.67 -8.87 -12.06
CA MET A 572 -17.59 -9.50 -12.84
C MET A 572 -18.03 -10.83 -13.45
N ASN A 573 -18.91 -11.58 -12.78
CA ASN A 573 -19.45 -12.86 -13.23
C ASN A 573 -18.36 -13.84 -13.75
N ALA A 574 -17.17 -13.80 -13.14
CA ALA A 574 -16.03 -14.61 -13.56
C ALA A 574 -16.15 -16.05 -13.03
N GLU A 575 -15.71 -17.03 -13.82
CA GLU A 575 -15.57 -18.39 -13.32
C GLU A 575 -14.52 -18.45 -12.19
N PRO A 576 -14.78 -19.17 -11.09
CA PRO A 576 -13.83 -19.28 -10.00
C PRO A 576 -12.48 -19.86 -10.44
N ALA A 577 -11.42 -19.07 -10.36
CA ALA A 577 -10.07 -19.44 -10.76
C ALA A 577 -9.03 -18.71 -9.91
N LEU A 578 -7.76 -19.12 -9.97
CA LEU A 578 -6.66 -18.32 -9.43
C LEU A 578 -5.81 -17.66 -10.52
N ASP A 579 -5.82 -18.23 -11.73
CA ASP A 579 -5.14 -17.65 -12.88
C ASP A 579 -5.91 -16.39 -13.33
N GLY A 580 -5.28 -15.24 -13.14
CA GLY A 580 -5.91 -13.96 -13.44
C GLY A 580 -6.04 -13.64 -14.93
N MET A 581 -5.56 -14.49 -15.83
CA MET A 581 -5.67 -14.36 -17.29
C MET A 581 -6.89 -15.13 -17.85
N GLU A 582 -7.64 -15.87 -17.03
CA GLU A 582 -8.78 -16.68 -17.48
C GLU A 582 -9.86 -15.88 -18.21
N TYR A 583 -10.08 -14.61 -17.83
CA TYR A 583 -11.01 -13.70 -18.51
C TYR A 583 -10.73 -13.57 -20.02
N MET A 584 -9.47 -13.74 -20.43
CA MET A 584 -9.06 -13.62 -21.83
C MET A 584 -9.63 -14.77 -22.68
N LYS A 585 -9.93 -15.94 -22.10
CA LYS A 585 -10.52 -17.06 -22.87
C LYS A 585 -11.93 -16.76 -23.35
N GLU A 586 -12.65 -15.88 -22.68
CA GLU A 586 -13.97 -15.43 -23.11
C GLU A 586 -13.86 -14.21 -24.02
N LEU A 587 -12.92 -13.30 -23.72
CA LEU A 587 -12.73 -12.07 -24.48
C LEU A 587 -12.09 -12.31 -25.86
N ASP A 588 -10.96 -13.02 -25.90
CA ASP A 588 -10.25 -13.43 -27.12
C ASP A 588 -9.28 -14.60 -26.85
N ARG A 589 -9.71 -15.84 -27.19
CA ARG A 589 -8.89 -17.06 -27.06
C ARG A 589 -7.59 -17.01 -27.87
N GLY A 590 -7.57 -16.26 -28.96
CA GLY A 590 -6.37 -16.07 -29.78
C GLY A 590 -5.30 -15.34 -29.01
N ASP A 591 -5.67 -14.22 -28.38
CA ASP A 591 -4.76 -13.47 -27.53
C ASP A 591 -4.27 -14.32 -26.34
N TYR A 592 -5.16 -15.07 -25.67
CA TYR A 592 -4.80 -15.97 -24.57
C TYR A 592 -3.70 -16.97 -24.98
N ASN A 593 -3.92 -17.73 -26.07
CA ASN A 593 -2.98 -18.75 -26.54
C ASN A 593 -1.64 -18.12 -26.98
N ALA A 594 -1.69 -17.02 -27.72
CA ALA A 594 -0.50 -16.35 -28.25
C ALA A 594 0.36 -15.74 -27.13
N ILE A 595 -0.27 -15.09 -26.14
CA ILE A 595 0.44 -14.51 -24.99
C ILE A 595 1.06 -15.60 -24.11
N GLN A 596 0.34 -16.70 -23.88
CA GLN A 596 0.91 -17.84 -23.16
C GLN A 596 2.13 -18.40 -23.91
N TRP A 597 2.04 -18.56 -25.23
CA TRP A 597 3.19 -18.97 -26.05
C TRP A 597 4.37 -18.00 -25.91
N MET A 598 4.12 -16.68 -25.93
CA MET A 598 5.18 -15.67 -25.74
C MET A 598 5.84 -15.76 -24.35
N GLN A 599 5.06 -15.98 -23.30
CA GLN A 599 5.58 -16.15 -21.93
C GLN A 599 6.49 -17.38 -21.81
N GLU A 600 6.18 -18.45 -22.54
CA GLU A 600 6.91 -19.72 -22.50
C GLU A 600 8.14 -19.76 -23.44
N ASN A 601 8.13 -19.01 -24.55
CA ASN A 601 9.13 -19.14 -25.62
C ASN A 601 10.04 -17.92 -25.80
N ILE A 602 9.68 -16.74 -25.27
CA ILE A 602 10.47 -15.52 -25.44
C ILE A 602 11.29 -15.22 -24.18
N GLU A 603 12.58 -15.46 -24.30
CA GLU A 603 13.58 -15.10 -23.29
C GLU A 603 14.01 -13.63 -23.38
N GLY A 604 14.45 -13.09 -22.24
CA GLY A 604 14.87 -11.70 -22.11
C GLY A 604 13.69 -10.71 -22.20
N SER A 605 14.01 -9.47 -22.59
CA SER A 605 13.05 -8.37 -22.72
C SER A 605 13.11 -7.70 -24.10
N PRO A 606 12.98 -8.45 -25.21
CA PRO A 606 12.90 -7.86 -26.55
C PRO A 606 11.65 -6.97 -26.70
N VAL A 607 11.74 -5.95 -27.56
CA VAL A 607 10.60 -5.06 -27.81
C VAL A 607 9.59 -5.74 -28.73
N VAL A 608 8.32 -5.73 -28.33
CA VAL A 608 7.18 -6.20 -29.12
C VAL A 608 6.37 -5.02 -29.64
N LEU A 609 6.10 -5.01 -30.95
CA LEU A 609 5.12 -4.11 -31.52
C LEU A 609 3.71 -4.68 -31.30
N GLU A 610 2.87 -3.91 -30.63
CA GLU A 610 1.44 -4.18 -30.46
C GLU A 610 0.63 -2.92 -30.72
N ALA A 611 -0.70 -3.05 -30.73
CA ALA A 611 -1.59 -1.91 -30.90
C ALA A 611 -1.48 -0.88 -29.77
N SER A 612 -1.42 0.39 -30.17
CA SER A 612 -1.38 1.56 -29.29
C SER A 612 -2.36 2.65 -29.75
N GLU A 613 -2.94 3.37 -28.80
CA GLU A 613 -3.79 4.54 -29.07
C GLU A 613 -3.47 5.72 -28.15
N ASP A 614 -4.03 6.88 -28.44
CA ASP A 614 -3.72 8.12 -27.74
C ASP A 614 -4.41 8.22 -26.37
N ASP A 615 -5.66 7.78 -26.27
CA ASP A 615 -6.43 7.68 -25.02
C ASP A 615 -6.56 6.21 -24.57
N SER A 616 -5.42 5.55 -24.48
CA SER A 616 -5.29 4.11 -24.21
C SER A 616 -5.50 3.70 -22.75
N SER A 617 -5.55 4.65 -21.81
CA SER A 617 -5.65 4.32 -20.38
C SER A 617 -6.92 3.54 -20.10
N TYR A 618 -6.80 2.43 -19.37
CA TYR A 618 -7.92 1.55 -19.02
C TYR A 618 -8.60 0.87 -20.23
N SER A 619 -7.96 0.88 -21.41
CA SER A 619 -8.42 0.13 -22.58
C SER A 619 -7.70 -1.21 -22.71
N TYR A 620 -8.17 -2.05 -23.64
CA TYR A 620 -7.55 -3.37 -23.91
C TYR A 620 -6.24 -3.26 -24.72
N THR A 621 -5.85 -2.06 -25.16
CA THR A 621 -4.53 -1.83 -25.75
C THR A 621 -3.43 -2.07 -24.72
N SER A 622 -2.23 -2.46 -25.17
CA SER A 622 -1.10 -2.85 -24.31
C SER A 622 -1.24 -4.23 -23.61
N ARG A 623 -2.18 -5.09 -24.05
CA ARG A 623 -2.37 -6.42 -23.41
C ARG A 623 -1.19 -7.36 -23.55
N VAL A 624 -0.41 -7.25 -24.61
CA VAL A 624 0.73 -8.14 -24.81
C VAL A 624 1.85 -7.74 -23.84
N SER A 625 2.22 -6.46 -23.80
CA SER A 625 3.21 -5.94 -22.84
C SER A 625 2.77 -6.13 -21.39
N ALA A 626 1.50 -5.89 -21.06
CA ALA A 626 0.99 -6.06 -19.69
C ALA A 626 1.09 -7.49 -19.19
N ASN A 627 0.75 -8.47 -20.03
CA ASN A 627 0.78 -9.88 -19.65
C ASN A 627 2.17 -10.52 -19.78
N THR A 628 3.05 -9.99 -20.63
CA THR A 628 4.38 -10.60 -20.86
C THR A 628 5.52 -9.86 -20.16
N GLY A 629 5.33 -8.61 -19.74
CA GLY A 629 6.40 -7.72 -19.26
C GLY A 629 7.41 -7.33 -20.34
N LEU A 630 7.14 -7.63 -21.62
CA LEU A 630 7.97 -7.21 -22.74
C LEU A 630 7.70 -5.73 -23.04
N PRO A 631 8.75 -4.90 -23.25
CA PRO A 631 8.55 -3.52 -23.67
C PRO A 631 7.81 -3.43 -25.01
N THR A 632 6.92 -2.45 -25.15
CA THR A 632 6.38 -2.04 -26.44
C THR A 632 6.80 -0.62 -26.82
N VAL A 633 6.67 -0.26 -28.10
CA VAL A 633 7.06 1.05 -28.62
C VAL A 633 6.42 2.19 -27.82
N ILE A 634 5.13 2.05 -27.55
CA ILE A 634 4.35 2.88 -26.65
C ILE A 634 3.11 2.10 -26.17
N GLY A 635 2.92 1.98 -24.87
CA GLY A 635 1.76 1.34 -24.25
C GLY A 635 0.69 2.37 -23.88
N TRP A 636 0.32 2.44 -22.59
CA TRP A 636 -0.67 3.43 -22.13
C TRP A 636 -0.15 4.88 -22.20
N ALA A 637 -0.28 5.50 -23.38
CA ALA A 637 0.26 6.81 -23.71
C ALA A 637 -0.16 7.94 -22.77
N ARG A 638 -1.40 7.92 -22.28
CA ARG A 638 -1.87 8.89 -21.31
C ARG A 638 -1.19 8.72 -19.94
N HIS A 639 -0.91 7.49 -19.49
CA HIS A 639 -0.13 7.25 -18.27
C HIS A 639 1.33 7.70 -18.43
N GLU A 640 1.97 7.42 -19.57
CA GLU A 640 3.32 7.90 -19.87
C GLU A 640 3.44 9.42 -19.75
N ARG A 641 2.45 10.15 -20.28
CA ARG A 641 2.36 11.62 -20.13
C ARG A 641 2.14 12.03 -18.67
N PHE A 642 1.26 11.34 -17.94
CA PHE A 642 1.04 11.59 -16.51
C PHE A 642 2.29 11.38 -15.67
N TRP A 643 3.19 10.49 -16.07
CA TRP A 643 4.48 10.29 -15.42
C TRP A 643 5.56 11.31 -15.83
N GLY A 644 5.22 12.23 -16.73
CA GLY A 644 6.04 13.35 -17.14
C GLY A 644 6.77 13.16 -18.47
N ARG A 645 6.48 12.10 -19.24
CA ARG A 645 7.08 11.92 -20.57
C ARG A 645 6.66 13.04 -21.52
N ASN A 646 7.57 13.37 -22.45
CA ASN A 646 7.33 14.43 -23.44
C ASN A 646 6.13 14.09 -24.34
N HIS A 647 5.11 14.95 -24.34
CA HIS A 647 3.88 14.76 -25.11
C HIS A 647 4.11 14.58 -26.62
N LYS A 648 5.08 15.31 -27.21
CA LYS A 648 5.41 15.21 -28.64
C LYS A 648 6.09 13.89 -28.96
N GLU A 649 6.95 13.40 -28.08
CA GLU A 649 7.59 12.09 -28.25
C GLU A 649 6.56 10.96 -28.19
N VAL A 650 5.68 10.99 -27.18
CA VAL A 650 4.57 10.02 -27.06
C VAL A 650 3.70 10.04 -28.32
N GLY A 651 3.29 11.22 -28.79
CA GLY A 651 2.52 11.36 -30.03
C GLY A 651 3.24 10.82 -31.27
N LYS A 652 4.57 11.03 -31.36
CA LYS A 652 5.39 10.51 -32.46
C LYS A 652 5.44 8.98 -32.43
N ARG A 653 5.65 8.37 -31.26
CA ARG A 653 5.65 6.89 -31.10
C ARG A 653 4.33 6.27 -31.55
N ILE A 654 3.19 6.85 -31.16
CA ILE A 654 1.86 6.38 -31.61
C ILE A 654 1.74 6.45 -33.14
N THR A 655 2.21 7.54 -33.74
CA THR A 655 2.18 7.72 -35.20
C THR A 655 3.10 6.74 -35.92
N ASP A 656 4.25 6.44 -35.34
CA ASP A 656 5.21 5.48 -35.87
C ASP A 656 4.66 4.05 -35.78
N VAL A 657 4.02 3.65 -34.66
CA VAL A 657 3.32 2.35 -34.55
C VAL A 657 2.26 2.20 -35.65
N ARG A 658 1.39 3.21 -35.81
CA ARG A 658 0.38 3.22 -36.88
C ARG A 658 1.02 3.10 -38.27
N SER A 659 2.15 3.79 -38.48
CA SER A 659 2.89 3.76 -39.74
C SER A 659 3.45 2.37 -40.02
N ILE A 660 4.03 1.69 -39.03
CA ILE A 660 4.56 0.33 -39.18
C ILE A 660 3.44 -0.64 -39.62
N TYR A 661 2.26 -0.58 -39.01
CA TYR A 661 1.15 -1.44 -39.42
C TYR A 661 0.60 -1.09 -40.81
N SER A 662 0.42 0.20 -41.11
CA SER A 662 -0.40 0.65 -42.25
C SER A 662 0.39 0.94 -43.55
N THR A 663 1.70 1.16 -43.47
CA THR A 663 2.53 1.42 -44.67
C THR A 663 2.74 0.14 -45.49
N GLY A 664 2.77 0.27 -46.82
CA GLY A 664 3.23 -0.80 -47.72
C GLY A 664 4.74 -0.78 -47.99
N ASP A 665 5.43 0.29 -47.56
CA ASP A 665 6.88 0.47 -47.74
C ASP A 665 7.66 -0.34 -46.71
N GLU A 666 8.29 -1.42 -47.17
CA GLU A 666 9.09 -2.33 -46.35
C GLU A 666 10.32 -1.65 -45.75
N LYS A 667 11.00 -0.78 -46.50
CA LYS A 667 12.20 -0.08 -46.02
C LYS A 667 11.85 0.85 -44.86
N LYS A 668 10.76 1.63 -45.01
CA LYS A 668 10.26 2.49 -43.94
C LYS A 668 9.84 1.69 -42.70
N THR A 669 9.24 0.51 -42.88
CA THR A 669 8.92 -0.38 -41.77
C THR A 669 10.17 -0.82 -41.02
N LEU A 670 11.21 -1.28 -41.73
CA LEU A 670 12.46 -1.71 -41.12
C LEU A 670 13.18 -0.54 -40.41
N GLU A 671 13.21 0.66 -41.00
CA GLU A 671 13.79 1.86 -40.37
C GLU A 671 13.09 2.22 -39.04
N LEU A 672 11.76 2.16 -38.99
CA LEU A 672 11.00 2.43 -37.76
C LEU A 672 11.14 1.31 -36.72
N MET A 673 11.20 0.04 -37.16
CA MET A 673 11.42 -1.08 -36.26
C MET A 673 12.81 -1.03 -35.63
N ASP A 674 13.85 -0.70 -36.41
CA ASP A 674 15.23 -0.54 -35.93
C ASP A 674 15.34 0.62 -34.92
N LYS A 675 14.71 1.76 -35.22
CA LYS A 675 14.65 2.94 -34.34
C LYS A 675 14.18 2.61 -32.91
N TYR A 676 13.24 1.68 -32.76
CA TYR A 676 12.68 1.26 -31.47
C TYR A 676 13.16 -0.12 -31.02
N ASN A 677 14.12 -0.73 -31.74
CA ASN A 677 14.65 -2.07 -31.48
C ASN A 677 13.57 -3.16 -31.41
N VAL A 678 12.54 -3.06 -32.27
CA VAL A 678 11.43 -4.02 -32.35
C VAL A 678 11.94 -5.37 -32.84
N SER A 679 11.76 -6.41 -32.04
CA SER A 679 12.14 -7.78 -32.39
C SER A 679 10.95 -8.66 -32.77
N TYR A 680 9.75 -8.34 -32.28
CA TYR A 680 8.53 -9.09 -32.56
C TYR A 680 7.41 -8.16 -33.01
N VAL A 681 6.63 -8.59 -33.99
CA VAL A 681 5.42 -7.91 -34.46
C VAL A 681 4.23 -8.79 -34.14
N TYR A 682 3.32 -8.28 -33.32
CA TYR A 682 2.08 -8.94 -32.94
C TYR A 682 0.95 -8.49 -33.87
N ILE A 683 0.21 -9.44 -34.45
CA ILE A 683 -0.97 -9.16 -35.29
C ILE A 683 -2.14 -10.04 -34.86
N GLY A 684 -2.97 -9.51 -33.96
CA GLY A 684 -4.21 -10.14 -33.53
C GLY A 684 -5.47 -9.44 -34.04
N LYS A 685 -6.61 -9.73 -33.42
CA LYS A 685 -7.90 -9.13 -33.75
C LYS A 685 -7.89 -7.62 -33.53
N LEU A 686 -7.32 -7.15 -32.43
CA LEU A 686 -7.28 -5.73 -32.06
C LEU A 686 -6.47 -4.91 -33.07
N GLU A 687 -5.27 -5.37 -33.45
CA GLU A 687 -4.46 -4.70 -34.46
C GLU A 687 -5.20 -4.57 -35.80
N ARG A 688 -5.90 -5.64 -36.22
CA ARG A 688 -6.67 -5.66 -37.48
C ARG A 688 -7.89 -4.72 -37.44
N GLN A 689 -8.45 -4.48 -36.25
CA GLN A 689 -9.55 -3.54 -36.06
C GLN A 689 -9.08 -2.08 -36.05
N MET A 690 -7.91 -1.82 -35.46
CA MET A 690 -7.38 -0.47 -35.29
C MET A 690 -6.65 0.06 -36.52
N TYR A 691 -6.04 -0.81 -37.32
CA TYR A 691 -5.20 -0.40 -38.43
C TYR A 691 -5.59 -1.07 -39.75
N SER A 692 -5.42 -0.35 -40.86
CA SER A 692 -5.47 -0.92 -42.21
C SER A 692 -4.17 -1.66 -42.52
N ILE A 693 -3.96 -2.81 -41.90
CA ILE A 693 -2.68 -3.54 -41.94
C ILE A 693 -2.33 -3.96 -43.38
N LYS A 694 -1.12 -3.61 -43.82
CA LYS A 694 -0.52 -4.14 -45.06
C LYS A 694 0.36 -5.34 -44.71
N LEU A 695 -0.14 -6.54 -44.98
CA LEU A 695 0.50 -7.81 -44.56
C LEU A 695 1.68 -8.22 -45.45
N ASP A 696 1.66 -7.87 -46.75
CA ASP A 696 2.64 -8.35 -47.74
C ASP A 696 4.10 -8.16 -47.29
N LYS A 697 4.41 -7.03 -46.65
CA LYS A 697 5.75 -6.73 -46.12
C LYS A 697 6.22 -7.67 -45.01
N PHE A 698 5.30 -8.21 -44.21
CA PHE A 698 5.62 -9.14 -43.12
C PHE A 698 5.74 -10.59 -43.60
N GLU A 699 5.26 -10.89 -44.81
CA GLU A 699 5.46 -12.20 -45.45
C GLU A 699 6.80 -12.30 -46.19
N ASN A 700 7.61 -11.23 -46.23
CA ASN A 700 8.97 -11.30 -46.76
C ASN A 700 9.88 -12.09 -45.81
N GLU A 701 10.09 -13.37 -46.14
CA GLU A 701 10.89 -14.31 -45.35
C GLU A 701 12.37 -13.91 -45.22
N THR A 702 12.86 -12.94 -45.99
CA THR A 702 14.22 -12.39 -45.82
C THR A 702 14.36 -11.72 -44.45
N TYR A 703 13.32 -10.99 -44.04
CA TYR A 703 13.35 -10.14 -42.84
C TYR A 703 12.49 -10.67 -41.70
N PHE A 704 11.42 -11.41 -42.02
CA PHE A 704 10.46 -11.86 -41.01
C PHE A 704 10.37 -13.39 -40.95
N GLU A 705 10.20 -13.91 -39.74
CA GLU A 705 9.94 -15.31 -39.46
C GLU A 705 8.61 -15.43 -38.70
N PRO A 706 7.57 -16.08 -39.25
CA PRO A 706 6.35 -16.34 -38.51
C PRO A 706 6.61 -17.42 -37.45
N VAL A 707 6.71 -17.01 -36.19
CA VAL A 707 7.05 -17.90 -35.06
C VAL A 707 5.82 -18.45 -34.35
N TYR A 708 4.65 -17.84 -34.56
CA TYR A 708 3.35 -18.32 -34.08
C TYR A 708 2.28 -17.99 -35.11
N ARG A 709 1.39 -18.95 -35.42
CA ARG A 709 0.30 -18.82 -36.38
C ARG A 709 -0.96 -19.52 -35.87
N ASP A 710 -1.98 -18.72 -35.57
CA ASP A 710 -3.37 -19.13 -35.30
C ASP A 710 -4.29 -17.96 -35.74
N THR A 711 -5.33 -17.61 -34.97
CA THR A 711 -6.07 -16.34 -35.13
C THR A 711 -5.20 -15.10 -34.91
N VAL A 712 -4.09 -15.26 -34.20
CA VAL A 712 -2.99 -14.30 -34.03
C VAL A 712 -1.78 -14.78 -34.83
N THR A 713 -1.08 -13.87 -35.48
CA THR A 713 0.24 -14.14 -36.05
C THR A 713 1.31 -13.31 -35.34
N ILE A 714 2.40 -13.96 -34.94
CA ILE A 714 3.58 -13.28 -34.39
C ILE A 714 4.74 -13.47 -35.36
N TYR A 715 5.30 -12.36 -35.83
CA TYR A 715 6.50 -12.35 -36.66
C TYR A 715 7.69 -11.95 -35.82
N LYS A 716 8.78 -12.72 -35.91
CA LYS A 716 10.08 -12.35 -35.39
C LYS A 716 10.87 -11.68 -36.49
N LEU A 717 11.46 -10.51 -36.19
CA LEU A 717 12.41 -9.88 -37.08
C LEU A 717 13.69 -10.72 -37.07
N LYS A 718 14.03 -11.34 -38.21
CA LYS A 718 15.36 -11.91 -38.43
C LYS A 718 16.30 -10.72 -38.38
N LYS A 719 17.33 -10.76 -37.53
CA LYS A 719 18.33 -9.70 -37.51
C LYS A 719 18.80 -9.48 -38.94
N SER A 720 18.51 -8.31 -39.51
CA SER A 720 19.18 -7.86 -40.73
C SER A 720 20.69 -7.80 -40.42
N PRO A 721 21.55 -8.15 -41.39
CA PRO A 721 23.00 -8.25 -41.21
C PRO A 721 23.64 -6.98 -40.65
#